data_AF-R6C1J5-F1
#
_entry.id   AF-R6C1J5-F1
#
_cell.length_a   1.000
_cell.length_b   1.000
_cell.length_c   1.000
_cell.angle_alpha   90.00
_cell.angle_beta   90.00
_cell.angle_gamma   90.00
#
_symmetry.space_group_name_H-M   'P 1'
#
loop_
_entity.id
_entity.type
_entity.pdbx_description
1 polymer ?
#
loop_
_entity_poly.entity_id
_entity_poly.type
_entity_poly.pdbx_seq_one_letter_code
_entity_poly.pdbx_strand_id
1 'polypeptide(L)'
;MKHISFKLAFMAVVLAFAGTTFTACEDDIEITNGTTNPWENVDGQFGAVRSAAGAKMGATLTTKNGESATGHVYFELSKVAEQDTKVTFKIDADALTAYNAANGTNYTAYEGATLSNNGEVTIPAGKRISDYIDVNIPAGKSGNAVAITATADNGVTISSNNSTYIYQVKSVTYPQHNKAIKNLCYIEVNNENPLNAGEYTLSNGEPFFDIVSIFAANINLDSDGKPYIYCNEQVTYVLHNADKIIRPLQEKGIKVHLSILGNHDDAGMRSLSEEGAKAFAKELKYYVDIYGLDGIDFDDEYSSYAEGSFKGSAQSGTGVVASTAECTPQNYTNLLKACREELPKENGTAFGIYWYTYSDHPLGTEVESLIDYTVFGSYGSFMEYTGQDIDNTIEAPYAITLIADNNGSPVVVPVSESNLQKVKDNGYGYMAFYNLKSSKLYTSTFNQVASILWDDTVEWTGNTYARTETSPVQYSKPSYEEWLGTWTVKASGSSLYYYEAGPWWDWTNSKEFTVTITEGDEENTYKVYGWENYSSKVKAITDQYPFIAQYNEDGTIFIDGEEAVVGTPATGENAGNYILTVGTYGRGNNWSVTSTYASGKYILEKAPNGAVQMYYYSSSPLNGRYGFGLFKVNDDETTTAVMDITEAHSAGHVYTFSR
;
A
#
# COMPACT_ATOMS: atom_id res chain seq x y z
N MET A 1 19.55 6.53 18.93
CA MET A 1 20.31 5.57 19.78
C MET A 1 19.41 5.05 20.89
N LYS A 2 18.68 3.95 20.66
CA LYS A 2 18.04 3.19 21.75
C LYS A 2 18.94 2.02 22.07
N HIS A 3 19.45 2.00 23.29
CA HIS A 3 20.28 0.93 23.83
C HIS A 3 19.48 -0.38 23.89
N ILE A 4 19.64 -1.26 22.91
CA ILE A 4 19.47 -2.69 23.16
C ILE A 4 20.66 -3.06 24.04
N SER A 5 20.40 -3.34 25.32
CA SER A 5 21.47 -3.65 26.26
C SER A 5 22.16 -4.93 25.80
N PHE A 6 23.48 -4.87 25.61
CA PHE A 6 24.36 -5.97 25.22
C PHE A 6 24.14 -7.28 26.03
N LYS A 7 23.53 -7.17 27.22
CA LYS A 7 23.14 -8.27 28.09
C LYS A 7 21.95 -9.09 27.58
N LEU A 8 20.95 -8.48 26.91
CA LEU A 8 19.82 -9.23 26.35
C LEU A 8 20.23 -10.08 25.14
N ALA A 9 21.09 -9.53 24.27
CA ALA A 9 21.67 -10.27 23.15
C ALA A 9 22.48 -11.47 23.65
N PHE A 10 23.35 -11.28 24.65
CA PHE A 10 24.14 -12.36 25.24
C PHE A 10 23.30 -13.44 25.95
N MET A 11 22.15 -13.07 26.52
CA MET A 11 21.23 -14.02 27.14
C MET A 11 20.49 -14.83 26.05
N ALA A 12 19.98 -14.18 25.01
CA ALA A 12 19.42 -14.83 23.84
C ALA A 12 20.43 -15.77 23.15
N VAL A 13 21.74 -15.46 23.18
CA VAL A 13 22.83 -16.29 22.63
C VAL A 13 23.01 -17.62 23.36
N VAL A 14 22.94 -17.62 24.70
CA VAL A 14 23.00 -18.88 25.46
C VAL A 14 21.69 -19.65 25.27
N LEU A 15 20.55 -18.98 25.21
CA LEU A 15 19.22 -19.59 25.03
C LEU A 15 18.99 -20.18 23.62
N ALA A 16 19.55 -19.56 22.56
CA ALA A 16 19.39 -19.97 21.16
C ALA A 16 20.23 -21.21 20.76
N PHE A 17 21.32 -21.47 21.49
CA PHE A 17 22.23 -22.59 21.19
C PHE A 17 22.32 -23.63 22.33
N ALA A 18 21.86 -23.33 23.55
CA ALA A 18 21.94 -24.24 24.71
C ALA A 18 20.63 -24.97 25.10
N GLY A 19 19.57 -24.92 24.29
CA GLY A 19 18.44 -25.85 24.38
C GLY A 19 17.54 -25.71 25.61
N THR A 20 17.10 -24.49 25.96
CA THR A 20 16.01 -24.30 26.92
C THR A 20 14.68 -24.06 26.22
N THR A 21 13.70 -24.90 26.55
CA THR A 21 12.36 -24.99 25.97
C THR A 21 11.59 -23.66 25.99
N PHE A 22 11.40 -23.05 24.82
CA PHE A 22 10.30 -22.12 24.54
C PHE A 22 9.34 -22.76 23.54
N THR A 23 8.06 -22.46 23.70
CA THR A 23 6.98 -22.87 22.79
C THR A 23 7.22 -22.30 21.40
N ALA A 24 7.21 -23.15 20.36
CA ALA A 24 7.59 -22.83 18.97
C ALA A 24 6.68 -21.86 18.19
N CYS A 25 5.99 -20.94 18.88
CA CYS A 25 5.18 -19.92 18.22
C CYS A 25 5.88 -18.57 18.08
N GLU A 26 6.95 -18.30 18.82
CA GLU A 26 7.71 -17.05 18.71
C GLU A 26 9.22 -17.36 18.89
N ASP A 27 10.05 -16.66 18.13
CA ASP A 27 11.52 -16.57 18.21
C ASP A 27 12.34 -17.32 17.14
N ASP A 28 12.04 -17.05 15.86
CA ASP A 28 13.13 -16.86 14.91
C ASP A 28 13.71 -15.46 15.14
N ILE A 29 14.82 -15.39 15.89
CA ILE A 29 15.63 -14.17 15.91
C ILE A 29 16.27 -14.05 14.52
N GLU A 30 15.62 -13.31 13.64
CA GLU A 30 16.19 -12.90 12.36
C GLU A 30 17.35 -11.96 12.60
N ILE A 31 18.51 -12.35 12.07
CA ILE A 31 19.66 -11.47 11.93
C ILE A 31 19.50 -10.84 10.57
N THR A 32 19.07 -9.59 10.53
CA THR A 32 19.02 -8.85 9.27
C THR A 32 20.43 -8.74 8.69
N ASN A 33 20.55 -8.87 7.37
CA ASN A 33 21.83 -8.90 6.63
C ASN A 33 22.76 -7.69 6.88
N GLY A 34 22.28 -6.62 7.54
CA GLY A 34 23.05 -5.45 7.95
C GLY A 34 23.63 -5.47 9.38
N THR A 35 23.43 -6.53 10.18
CA THR A 35 23.94 -6.60 11.56
C THR A 35 25.32 -7.25 11.65
N THR A 36 26.20 -6.67 12.48
CA THR A 36 27.49 -7.28 12.84
C THR A 36 27.26 -8.64 13.48
N ASN A 37 27.99 -9.67 13.03
CA ASN A 37 27.80 -11.06 13.44
C ASN A 37 27.70 -11.17 14.98
N PRO A 38 26.50 -11.36 15.54
CA PRO A 38 26.33 -11.33 16.99
C PRO A 38 26.98 -12.56 17.67
N TRP A 39 27.40 -13.56 16.88
CA TRP A 39 27.92 -14.85 17.33
C TRP A 39 29.44 -14.98 17.26
N GLU A 40 30.16 -13.97 16.78
CA GLU A 40 31.61 -14.04 16.54
C GLU A 40 32.40 -14.47 17.79
N ASN A 41 31.89 -14.12 18.98
CA ASN A 41 32.54 -14.35 20.27
C ASN A 41 32.05 -15.60 21.02
N VAL A 42 31.22 -16.45 20.42
CA VAL A 42 30.74 -17.69 21.08
C VAL A 42 31.80 -18.79 20.98
N ASP A 43 32.08 -19.53 22.06
CA ASP A 43 33.02 -20.64 22.04
C ASP A 43 32.45 -21.86 21.29
N GLY A 44 33.23 -22.41 20.35
CA GLY A 44 32.79 -23.48 19.45
C GLY A 44 32.33 -22.99 18.08
N GLN A 45 32.13 -23.93 17.16
CA GLN A 45 31.60 -23.68 15.82
C GLN A 45 30.22 -24.30 15.72
N PHE A 46 29.20 -23.46 15.56
CA PHE A 46 27.81 -23.89 15.44
C PHE A 46 27.29 -23.64 14.04
N GLY A 47 26.31 -24.43 13.63
CA GLY A 47 25.62 -24.23 12.37
C GLY A 47 24.11 -24.46 12.48
N ALA A 48 23.36 -23.80 11.61
CA ALA A 48 21.90 -23.89 11.57
C ALA A 48 21.39 -23.94 10.13
N VAL A 49 20.31 -24.70 9.91
CA VAL A 49 19.53 -24.62 8.67
C VAL A 49 18.69 -23.35 8.72
N ARG A 50 18.74 -22.56 7.65
CA ARG A 50 17.98 -21.32 7.48
C ARG A 50 17.20 -21.37 6.17
N SER A 51 16.15 -20.58 6.09
CA SER A 51 15.46 -20.30 4.84
C SER A 51 15.94 -19.00 4.22
N ALA A 52 15.96 -18.92 2.90
CA ALA A 52 16.05 -17.66 2.18
C ALA A 52 14.86 -16.73 2.50
N ALA A 53 14.93 -15.48 2.03
CA ALA A 53 13.87 -14.48 2.12
C ALA A 53 13.34 -14.22 3.55
N GLY A 54 14.18 -14.47 4.57
CA GLY A 54 13.81 -14.27 5.96
C GLY A 54 12.64 -15.14 6.43
N ALA A 55 12.36 -16.25 5.75
CA ALA A 55 11.17 -17.04 6.04
C ALA A 55 11.27 -17.69 7.42
N LYS A 56 10.20 -17.54 8.21
CA LYS A 56 10.09 -18.18 9.52
C LYS A 56 9.85 -19.69 9.41
N MET A 57 10.21 -20.41 10.47
CA MET A 57 9.85 -21.80 10.68
C MET A 57 8.37 -22.05 10.38
N GLY A 58 8.09 -23.02 9.53
CA GLY A 58 6.73 -23.37 9.14
C GLY A 58 6.12 -22.45 8.09
N ALA A 59 6.90 -21.64 7.37
CA ALA A 59 6.44 -20.93 6.18
C ALA A 59 5.78 -21.89 5.18
N THR A 60 4.74 -21.41 4.48
CA THR A 60 3.90 -22.25 3.62
C THR A 60 4.27 -22.10 2.15
N LEU A 61 4.86 -23.15 1.58
CA LEU A 61 5.06 -23.29 0.14
C LEU A 61 3.72 -23.66 -0.51
N THR A 62 3.31 -22.90 -1.52
CA THR A 62 1.98 -23.04 -2.13
C THR A 62 2.07 -23.56 -3.55
N THR A 63 1.57 -24.77 -3.82
CA THR A 63 1.42 -25.28 -5.19
C THR A 63 0.16 -24.66 -5.79
N LYS A 64 0.34 -23.68 -6.69
CA LYS A 64 -0.74 -22.88 -7.26
C LYS A 64 -1.24 -23.50 -8.57
N ASN A 65 -2.55 -23.69 -8.72
CA ASN A 65 -3.17 -24.11 -9.99
C ASN A 65 -2.58 -25.41 -10.59
N GLY A 66 -2.06 -26.32 -9.75
CA GLY A 66 -1.42 -27.55 -10.21
C GLY A 66 0.06 -27.42 -10.60
N GLU A 67 0.66 -26.24 -10.42
CA GLU A 67 2.09 -26.00 -10.60
C GLU A 67 2.88 -26.34 -9.34
N SER A 68 4.14 -26.73 -9.53
CA SER A 68 5.06 -27.06 -8.43
C SER A 68 5.44 -25.81 -7.64
N ALA A 69 5.90 -26.00 -6.40
CA ALA A 69 6.41 -24.93 -5.55
C ALA A 69 7.86 -25.22 -5.15
N THR A 70 8.59 -24.18 -4.76
CA THR A 70 10.00 -24.30 -4.37
C THR A 70 10.23 -23.50 -3.10
N GLY A 71 10.92 -24.10 -2.12
CA GLY A 71 11.53 -23.37 -1.02
C GLY A 71 13.05 -23.32 -1.20
N HIS A 72 13.73 -22.45 -0.47
CA HIS A 72 15.18 -22.33 -0.56
C HIS A 72 15.78 -22.34 0.84
N VAL A 73 16.73 -23.25 1.07
CA VAL A 73 17.42 -23.37 2.36
C VAL A 73 18.92 -23.18 2.19
N TYR A 74 19.57 -22.67 3.22
CA TYR A 74 21.03 -22.56 3.29
C TYR A 74 21.50 -22.90 4.69
N PHE A 75 22.81 -23.12 4.83
CA PHE A 75 23.43 -23.40 6.11
C PHE A 75 24.26 -22.21 6.53
N GLU A 76 24.03 -21.73 7.75
CA GLU A 76 24.74 -20.60 8.32
C GLU A 76 25.60 -21.05 9.50
N LEU A 77 26.88 -20.70 9.46
CA LEU A 77 27.80 -20.89 10.56
C LEU A 77 27.82 -19.67 11.50
N SER A 78 28.01 -19.93 12.80
CA SER A 78 28.23 -18.88 13.80
C SER A 78 29.50 -18.06 13.55
N LYS A 79 30.48 -18.63 12.84
CA LYS A 79 31.77 -18.00 12.49
C LYS A 79 32.16 -18.33 11.06
N VAL A 80 33.06 -17.53 10.48
CA VAL A 80 33.65 -17.85 9.17
C VAL A 80 34.33 -19.22 9.23
N ALA A 81 34.15 -20.02 8.19
CA ALA A 81 34.79 -21.32 8.08
C ALA A 81 36.31 -21.15 7.92
N GLU A 82 37.12 -21.83 8.72
CA GLU A 82 38.59 -21.78 8.60
C GLU A 82 39.09 -22.56 7.37
N GLN A 83 38.32 -23.56 6.94
CA GLN A 83 38.55 -24.38 5.77
C GLN A 83 37.21 -24.71 5.11
N ASP A 84 37.24 -25.20 3.88
CA ASP A 84 36.03 -25.65 3.18
C ASP A 84 35.25 -26.64 4.05
N THR A 85 33.99 -26.31 4.32
CA THR A 85 33.09 -27.09 5.17
C THR A 85 31.99 -27.69 4.32
N LYS A 86 31.93 -29.02 4.26
CA LYS A 86 30.90 -29.74 3.51
C LYS A 86 29.65 -29.84 4.35
N VAL A 87 28.51 -29.50 3.74
CA VAL A 87 27.20 -29.60 4.35
C VAL A 87 26.32 -30.50 3.50
N THR A 88 25.62 -31.43 4.15
CA THR A 88 24.65 -32.31 3.51
C THR A 88 23.29 -32.14 4.17
N PHE A 89 22.35 -31.58 3.41
CA PHE A 89 20.94 -31.47 3.75
C PHE A 89 20.20 -32.78 3.46
N LYS A 90 19.15 -33.04 4.24
CA LYS A 90 18.31 -34.22 4.10
C LYS A 90 16.85 -33.88 4.41
N ILE A 91 15.92 -34.41 3.61
CA ILE A 91 14.51 -34.49 3.96
C ILE A 91 14.32 -35.59 4.99
N ASP A 92 13.84 -35.25 6.19
CA ASP A 92 13.89 -36.13 7.36
C ASP A 92 12.52 -36.35 8.02
N ALA A 93 11.91 -37.50 7.74
CA ALA A 93 10.61 -37.88 8.29
C ALA A 93 10.64 -38.15 9.81
N ASP A 94 11.78 -38.60 10.35
CA ASP A 94 11.93 -38.84 11.78
C ASP A 94 12.00 -37.51 12.53
N ALA A 95 12.70 -36.53 11.95
CA ALA A 95 12.74 -35.16 12.46
C ALA A 95 11.36 -34.49 12.43
N LEU A 96 10.56 -34.72 11.38
CA LEU A 96 9.16 -34.25 11.33
C LEU A 96 8.32 -34.87 12.47
N THR A 97 8.52 -36.16 12.74
CA THR A 97 7.82 -36.86 13.84
C THR A 97 8.21 -36.27 15.21
N ALA A 98 9.51 -36.01 15.42
CA ALA A 98 10.00 -35.35 16.63
C ALA A 98 9.45 -33.93 16.78
N TYR A 99 9.42 -33.16 15.69
CA TYR A 99 8.84 -31.81 15.67
C TYR A 99 7.36 -31.84 16.05
N ASN A 100 6.58 -32.75 15.47
CA ASN A 100 5.16 -32.92 15.81
C ASN A 100 4.94 -33.23 17.29
N ALA A 101 5.74 -34.14 17.85
CA ALA A 101 5.67 -34.48 19.27
C ALA A 101 6.04 -33.30 20.18
N ALA A 102 7.05 -32.52 19.81
CA ALA A 102 7.52 -31.37 20.60
C ALA A 102 6.54 -30.19 20.57
N ASN A 103 5.85 -29.98 19.44
CA ASN A 103 5.05 -28.78 19.19
C ASN A 103 3.54 -29.02 19.20
N GLY A 104 3.09 -30.25 19.43
CA GLY A 104 1.67 -30.61 19.41
C GLY A 104 1.02 -30.49 18.03
N THR A 105 1.82 -30.56 16.96
CA THR A 105 1.33 -30.54 15.57
C THR A 105 1.12 -31.96 15.04
N ASN A 106 0.43 -32.09 13.91
CA ASN A 106 0.09 -33.36 13.28
C ASN A 106 0.43 -33.39 11.78
N TYR A 107 1.53 -32.74 11.40
CA TYR A 107 1.96 -32.66 10.01
C TYR A 107 2.33 -34.04 9.45
N THR A 108 2.05 -34.24 8.17
CA THR A 108 2.37 -35.45 7.42
C THR A 108 3.42 -35.13 6.35
N ALA A 109 4.41 -36.01 6.21
CA ALA A 109 5.50 -35.81 5.26
C ALA A 109 4.96 -35.69 3.84
N TYR A 110 5.39 -34.66 3.11
CA TYR A 110 5.00 -34.44 1.74
C TYR A 110 5.68 -35.43 0.79
N GLU A 111 4.89 -36.13 -0.02
CA GLU A 111 5.38 -37.15 -0.92
C GLU A 111 6.11 -36.54 -2.14
N GLY A 112 7.27 -37.09 -2.47
CA GLY A 112 8.01 -36.74 -3.69
C GLY A 112 8.78 -35.42 -3.62
N ALA A 113 8.87 -34.77 -2.46
CA ALA A 113 9.76 -33.63 -2.26
C ALA A 113 11.23 -34.02 -2.51
N THR A 114 11.99 -33.15 -3.17
CA THR A 114 13.41 -33.39 -3.49
C THR A 114 14.28 -32.18 -3.17
N LEU A 115 15.58 -32.42 -3.00
CA LEU A 115 16.60 -31.38 -2.81
C LEU A 115 17.43 -31.24 -4.09
N SER A 116 17.69 -30.01 -4.54
CA SER A 116 18.67 -29.79 -5.60
C SER A 116 20.08 -30.22 -5.15
N ASN A 117 20.97 -30.50 -6.11
CA ASN A 117 22.34 -30.97 -5.85
C ASN A 117 22.44 -32.16 -4.87
N ASN A 118 21.40 -33.01 -4.79
CA ASN A 118 21.28 -34.09 -3.80
C ASN A 118 21.43 -33.62 -2.33
N GLY A 119 21.16 -32.34 -2.05
CA GLY A 119 21.33 -31.74 -0.75
C GLY A 119 22.79 -31.42 -0.38
N GLU A 120 23.74 -31.49 -1.29
CA GLU A 120 25.16 -31.25 -1.00
C GLU A 120 25.59 -29.82 -1.37
N VAL A 121 26.23 -29.12 -0.42
CA VAL A 121 26.87 -27.82 -0.64
C VAL A 121 28.19 -27.72 0.11
N THR A 122 29.01 -26.74 -0.25
CA THR A 122 30.24 -26.40 0.46
C THR A 122 30.18 -24.95 0.89
N ILE A 123 30.57 -24.67 2.14
CA ILE A 123 30.88 -23.33 2.61
C ILE A 123 32.37 -23.12 2.40
N PRO A 124 32.79 -22.25 1.46
CA PRO A 124 34.21 -22.01 1.23
C PRO A 124 34.90 -21.44 2.46
N ALA A 125 36.20 -21.72 2.61
CA ALA A 125 37.03 -21.06 3.61
C ALA A 125 36.87 -19.52 3.55
N GLY A 126 36.72 -18.88 4.71
CA GLY A 126 36.49 -17.44 4.82
C GLY A 126 35.02 -17.01 4.66
N LYS A 127 34.08 -17.92 4.39
CA LYS A 127 32.65 -17.63 4.30
C LYS A 127 31.87 -18.26 5.47
N ARG A 128 30.68 -17.72 5.74
CA ARG A 128 29.77 -18.18 6.81
C ARG A 128 28.55 -18.93 6.28
N ILE A 129 28.14 -18.61 5.06
CA ILE A 129 26.89 -19.05 4.46
C ILE A 129 27.22 -19.93 3.26
N SER A 130 26.49 -21.04 3.12
CA SER A 130 26.56 -21.90 1.94
C SER A 130 25.82 -21.31 0.74
N ASP A 131 26.02 -21.90 -0.43
CA ASP A 131 25.03 -21.78 -1.49
C ASP A 131 23.67 -22.36 -1.04
N TYR A 132 22.61 -21.96 -1.74
CA TYR A 132 21.24 -22.38 -1.44
C TYR A 132 20.92 -23.74 -2.07
N ILE A 133 20.14 -24.54 -1.35
CA ILE A 133 19.50 -25.77 -1.83
C ILE A 133 18.02 -25.50 -2.05
N ASP A 134 17.53 -25.90 -3.22
CA ASP A 134 16.11 -25.82 -3.55
C ASP A 134 15.39 -27.04 -2.98
N VAL A 135 14.29 -26.78 -2.27
CA VAL A 135 13.34 -27.76 -1.76
C VAL A 135 12.18 -27.80 -2.74
N ASN A 136 12.21 -28.74 -3.68
CA ASN A 136 11.23 -28.85 -4.75
C ASN A 136 10.00 -29.62 -4.28
N ILE A 137 8.83 -29.02 -4.44
CA ILE A 137 7.53 -29.56 -4.03
C ILE A 137 6.70 -29.84 -5.28
N PRO A 138 6.62 -31.10 -5.75
CA PRO A 138 5.78 -31.44 -6.89
C PRO A 138 4.30 -31.26 -6.57
N ALA A 139 3.53 -30.76 -7.53
CA ALA A 139 2.08 -30.62 -7.39
C ALA A 139 1.32 -31.95 -7.32
N GLY A 140 0.14 -31.92 -6.70
CA GLY A 140 -0.82 -33.03 -6.71
C GLY A 140 -0.40 -34.26 -5.89
N LYS A 141 0.51 -34.09 -4.92
CA LYS A 141 0.96 -35.16 -4.01
C LYS A 141 0.33 -35.01 -2.62
N SER A 142 0.43 -36.08 -1.82
CA SER A 142 -0.12 -36.12 -0.46
C SER A 142 0.89 -35.60 0.57
N GLY A 143 0.38 -35.20 1.73
CA GLY A 143 1.17 -34.65 2.83
C GLY A 143 1.04 -33.14 2.93
N ASN A 144 1.59 -32.54 3.98
CA ASN A 144 1.47 -31.10 4.23
C ASN A 144 2.71 -30.46 4.87
N ALA A 145 3.82 -31.18 5.01
CA ALA A 145 5.08 -30.59 5.47
C ALA A 145 6.32 -31.31 4.94
N VAL A 146 7.41 -30.56 4.84
CA VAL A 146 8.75 -31.07 4.56
C VAL A 146 9.68 -30.62 5.68
N ALA A 147 10.29 -31.59 6.36
CA ALA A 147 11.32 -31.34 7.36
C ALA A 147 12.70 -31.47 6.73
N ILE A 148 13.53 -30.45 6.87
CA ILE A 148 14.91 -30.40 6.38
C ILE A 148 15.86 -30.36 7.57
N THR A 149 16.82 -31.28 7.57
CA THR A 149 17.95 -31.30 8.50
C THR A 149 19.25 -31.14 7.73
N ALA A 150 20.34 -30.84 8.42
CA ALA A 150 21.67 -30.80 7.83
C ALA A 150 22.72 -31.40 8.76
N THR A 151 23.76 -31.95 8.14
CA THR A 151 25.02 -32.32 8.81
C THR A 151 26.15 -31.52 8.19
N ALA A 152 27.16 -31.19 8.99
CA ALA A 152 28.36 -30.48 8.54
C ALA A 152 29.60 -31.19 9.07
N ASP A 153 30.68 -31.20 8.28
CA ASP A 153 31.96 -31.75 8.71
C ASP A 153 32.75 -30.75 9.61
N ASN A 154 34.05 -30.96 9.77
CA ASN A 154 34.95 -30.06 10.51
C ASN A 154 34.57 -29.81 11.98
N GLY A 155 33.79 -30.71 12.59
CA GLY A 155 33.40 -30.62 14.00
C GLY A 155 32.34 -29.56 14.30
N VAL A 156 31.61 -29.08 13.28
CA VAL A 156 30.49 -28.16 13.44
C VAL A 156 29.38 -28.82 14.27
N THR A 157 28.93 -28.12 15.31
CA THR A 157 27.80 -28.54 16.14
C THR A 157 26.50 -27.94 15.59
N ILE A 158 25.50 -28.78 15.30
CA ILE A 158 24.20 -28.30 14.84
C ILE A 158 23.45 -27.66 16.03
N SER A 159 22.93 -26.45 15.83
CA SER A 159 22.15 -25.75 16.85
C SER A 159 20.86 -26.51 17.17
N SER A 160 20.56 -26.67 18.46
CA SER A 160 19.36 -27.39 18.91
C SER A 160 18.06 -26.69 18.54
N ASN A 161 18.04 -25.36 18.51
CA ASN A 161 16.83 -24.59 18.17
C ASN A 161 16.55 -24.52 16.65
N ASN A 162 17.49 -24.99 15.82
CA ASN A 162 17.35 -25.06 14.36
C ASN A 162 17.97 -26.35 13.79
N SER A 163 17.85 -27.45 14.53
CA SER A 163 18.29 -28.77 14.06
C SER A 163 17.41 -29.30 12.94
N THR A 164 16.22 -28.73 12.77
CA THR A 164 15.25 -29.08 11.74
C THR A 164 14.49 -27.83 11.33
N TYR A 165 14.47 -27.54 10.03
CA TYR A 165 13.63 -26.51 9.44
C TYR A 165 12.40 -27.16 8.79
N ILE A 166 11.22 -26.60 9.01
CA ILE A 166 9.94 -27.09 8.48
C ILE A 166 9.42 -26.10 7.45
N TYR A 167 9.10 -26.58 6.25
CA TYR A 167 8.13 -25.92 5.38
C TYR A 167 6.78 -26.62 5.51
N GLN A 168 5.70 -25.84 5.58
CA GLN A 168 4.35 -26.35 5.32
C GLN A 168 4.09 -26.34 3.82
N VAL A 169 3.17 -27.19 3.37
CA VAL A 169 2.76 -27.27 1.97
C VAL A 169 1.24 -27.17 1.87
N LYS A 170 0.76 -26.24 1.04
CA LYS A 170 -0.66 -26.08 0.73
C LYS A 170 -0.85 -26.11 -0.79
N SER A 171 -1.87 -26.83 -1.25
CA SER A 171 -2.32 -26.77 -2.64
C SER A 171 -3.53 -25.86 -2.75
N VAL A 172 -3.50 -24.91 -3.68
CA VAL A 172 -4.61 -23.98 -3.91
C VAL A 172 -4.85 -23.80 -5.40
N THR A 173 -6.12 -23.75 -5.80
CA THR A 173 -6.54 -23.31 -7.12
C THR A 173 -7.19 -21.95 -6.98
N TYR A 174 -6.65 -20.97 -7.69
CA TYR A 174 -7.12 -19.59 -7.63
C TYR A 174 -8.06 -19.28 -8.80
N PRO A 175 -9.16 -18.55 -8.58
CA PRO A 175 -9.98 -18.03 -9.66
C PRO A 175 -9.13 -17.16 -10.60
N GLN A 176 -9.44 -17.19 -11.90
CA GLN A 176 -8.86 -16.26 -12.86
C GLN A 176 -9.95 -15.31 -13.33
N HIS A 177 -9.63 -14.01 -13.28
CA HIS A 177 -10.48 -12.93 -13.77
C HIS A 177 -9.76 -12.26 -14.93
N ASN A 178 -10.48 -12.02 -16.03
CA ASN A 178 -9.90 -11.53 -17.28
C ASN A 178 -10.54 -10.20 -17.68
N LYS A 179 -10.42 -9.20 -16.81
CA LYS A 179 -10.86 -7.84 -17.14
C LYS A 179 -9.93 -7.25 -18.20
N ALA A 180 -10.51 -6.54 -19.17
CA ALA A 180 -9.77 -5.90 -20.25
C ALA A 180 -8.83 -4.79 -19.73
N ILE A 181 -9.28 -4.11 -18.67
CA ILE A 181 -8.50 -3.11 -17.93
C ILE A 181 -8.37 -3.64 -16.51
N LYS A 182 -7.15 -3.68 -15.98
CA LYS A 182 -6.85 -4.21 -14.65
C LYS A 182 -6.59 -3.08 -13.67
N ASN A 183 -7.22 -3.14 -12.52
CA ASN A 183 -6.97 -2.21 -11.42
C ASN A 183 -5.87 -2.75 -10.50
N LEU A 184 -4.85 -1.93 -10.28
CA LEU A 184 -3.78 -2.18 -9.33
C LEU A 184 -3.90 -1.24 -8.12
N CYS A 185 -3.74 -1.75 -6.90
CA CYS A 185 -3.64 -0.91 -5.70
C CYS A 185 -2.33 -1.13 -4.95
N TYR A 186 -1.54 -0.06 -4.80
CA TYR A 186 -0.40 0.00 -3.89
C TYR A 186 -0.89 0.27 -2.46
N ILE A 187 -0.59 -0.66 -1.55
CA ILE A 187 -0.94 -0.56 -0.14
C ILE A 187 0.30 -0.18 0.67
N GLU A 188 0.25 1.01 1.28
CA GLU A 188 1.20 1.48 2.29
C GLU A 188 1.14 0.59 3.54
N VAL A 189 1.85 -0.53 3.50
CA VAL A 189 1.79 -1.54 4.57
C VAL A 189 2.47 -1.07 5.85
N ASN A 190 3.07 0.12 5.90
CA ASN A 190 3.43 0.68 7.20
C ASN A 190 2.20 1.05 8.03
N ASN A 191 1.07 1.33 7.37
CA ASN A 191 -0.11 1.91 7.99
C ASN A 191 -1.39 1.10 7.76
N GLU A 192 -1.48 0.34 6.67
CA GLU A 192 -2.71 -0.33 6.26
C GLU A 192 -2.56 -1.84 6.02
N ASN A 193 -3.69 -2.54 6.09
CA ASN A 193 -3.77 -3.97 5.85
C ASN A 193 -4.20 -4.26 4.40
N PRO A 194 -3.44 -5.04 3.61
CA PRO A 194 -3.80 -5.43 2.24
C PRO A 194 -5.18 -6.08 2.10
N LEU A 195 -5.68 -6.75 3.14
CA LEU A 195 -7.00 -7.40 3.13
C LEU A 195 -8.14 -6.43 2.80
N ASN A 196 -8.01 -5.15 3.14
CA ASN A 196 -9.03 -4.13 2.84
C ASN A 196 -9.31 -4.01 1.33
N ALA A 197 -8.31 -4.22 0.47
CA ALA A 197 -8.52 -4.18 -0.98
C ALA A 197 -9.42 -5.33 -1.46
N GLY A 198 -9.40 -6.47 -0.77
CA GLY A 198 -10.21 -7.63 -1.12
C GLY A 198 -11.70 -7.48 -0.75
N GLU A 199 -12.11 -6.40 -0.11
CA GLU A 199 -13.49 -6.20 0.35
C GLU A 199 -14.39 -5.48 -0.68
N TYR A 200 -13.85 -5.14 -1.85
CA TYR A 200 -14.56 -4.48 -2.94
C TYR A 200 -14.73 -5.42 -4.14
N THR A 201 -15.97 -5.60 -4.59
CA THR A 201 -16.33 -6.43 -5.74
C THR A 201 -17.19 -5.65 -6.72
N LEU A 202 -17.09 -5.98 -8.00
CA LEU A 202 -18.06 -5.55 -9.01
C LEU A 202 -19.40 -6.29 -8.81
N SER A 203 -20.49 -5.79 -9.40
CA SER A 203 -21.81 -6.43 -9.25
C SER A 203 -21.86 -7.85 -9.84
N ASN A 204 -20.95 -8.18 -10.76
CA ASN A 204 -20.78 -9.52 -11.32
C ASN A 204 -20.03 -10.50 -10.37
N GLY A 205 -19.55 -10.02 -9.21
CA GLY A 205 -18.82 -10.81 -8.21
C GLY A 205 -17.31 -10.87 -8.40
N GLU A 206 -16.74 -10.29 -9.47
CA GLU A 206 -15.30 -10.17 -9.65
C GLU A 206 -14.72 -9.12 -8.70
N PRO A 207 -13.46 -9.28 -8.23
CA PRO A 207 -12.79 -8.25 -7.45
C PRO A 207 -12.68 -6.90 -8.19
N PHE A 208 -12.88 -5.79 -7.48
CA PHE A 208 -12.63 -4.46 -8.05
C PHE A 208 -11.14 -4.27 -8.37
N PHE A 209 -10.25 -4.74 -7.49
CA PHE A 209 -8.81 -4.75 -7.70
C PHE A 209 -8.33 -6.10 -8.22
N ASP A 210 -7.58 -6.10 -9.33
CA ASP A 210 -6.95 -7.28 -9.91
C ASP A 210 -5.60 -7.56 -9.26
N ILE A 211 -4.89 -6.50 -8.88
CA ILE A 211 -3.54 -6.56 -8.32
C ILE A 211 -3.50 -5.72 -7.04
N VAL A 212 -2.90 -6.28 -5.99
CA VAL A 212 -2.54 -5.58 -4.76
C VAL A 212 -1.03 -5.66 -4.59
N SER A 213 -0.36 -4.52 -4.49
CA SER A 213 1.08 -4.47 -4.23
C SER A 213 1.37 -4.07 -2.79
N ILE A 214 2.23 -4.85 -2.12
CA ILE A 214 2.76 -4.59 -0.79
C ILE A 214 3.83 -3.50 -0.92
N PHE A 215 3.49 -2.27 -0.54
CA PHE A 215 4.37 -1.10 -0.68
C PHE A 215 5.00 -0.71 0.69
N ALA A 216 6.31 -0.85 0.88
CA ALA A 216 7.29 -1.51 -0.01
C ALA A 216 8.41 -2.20 0.77
N ALA A 217 8.96 -3.28 0.20
CA ALA A 217 10.29 -3.75 0.54
C ALA A 217 11.34 -2.86 -0.15
N ASN A 218 12.60 -3.02 0.24
CA ASN A 218 13.67 -2.14 -0.19
C ASN A 218 14.84 -2.90 -0.82
N ILE A 219 15.56 -2.24 -1.72
CA ILE A 219 16.89 -2.68 -2.16
C ILE A 219 17.98 -1.93 -1.36
N ASN A 220 18.95 -2.67 -0.84
CA ASN A 220 20.09 -2.16 -0.07
C ASN A 220 21.37 -2.94 -0.38
N LEU A 221 22.53 -2.46 0.08
CA LEU A 221 23.81 -3.18 0.06
C LEU A 221 24.14 -3.82 1.41
N ASP A 222 24.57 -5.07 1.38
CA ASP A 222 25.14 -5.74 2.56
C ASP A 222 26.58 -5.25 2.84
N SER A 223 27.20 -5.77 3.90
CA SER A 223 28.57 -5.39 4.27
C SER A 223 29.64 -5.80 3.25
N ASP A 224 29.36 -6.77 2.38
CA ASP A 224 30.23 -7.20 1.28
C ASP A 224 29.98 -6.37 0.01
N GLY A 225 29.01 -5.45 0.03
CA GLY A 225 28.63 -4.62 -1.11
C GLY A 225 27.78 -5.35 -2.15
N LYS A 226 27.04 -6.37 -1.74
CA LYS A 226 26.08 -7.09 -2.58
C LYS A 226 24.66 -6.57 -2.36
N PRO A 227 23.87 -6.41 -3.42
CA PRO A 227 22.48 -5.99 -3.28
C PRO A 227 21.66 -7.08 -2.61
N TYR A 228 20.77 -6.67 -1.69
CA TYR A 228 19.79 -7.54 -1.06
C TYR A 228 18.45 -6.85 -0.85
N ILE A 229 17.41 -7.64 -0.57
CA ILE A 229 16.07 -7.17 -0.24
C ILE A 229 15.97 -6.98 1.26
N TYR A 230 15.82 -5.73 1.68
CA TYR A 230 15.50 -5.36 3.04
C TYR A 230 13.98 -5.25 3.20
N CYS A 231 13.42 -5.99 4.15
CA CYS A 231 12.05 -5.81 4.60
C CYS A 231 12.06 -5.11 5.96
N ASN A 232 11.37 -3.98 6.06
CA ASN A 232 11.08 -3.41 7.37
C ASN A 232 10.10 -4.30 8.16
N GLU A 233 9.96 -4.06 9.46
CA GLU A 233 9.12 -4.88 10.36
C GLU A 233 7.68 -5.07 9.84
N GLN A 234 7.13 -4.07 9.15
CA GLN A 234 5.75 -4.09 8.66
C GLN A 234 5.59 -4.93 7.40
N VAL A 235 6.55 -4.88 6.48
CA VAL A 235 6.61 -5.79 5.32
C VAL A 235 6.85 -7.22 5.79
N THR A 236 7.82 -7.42 6.69
CA THR A 236 8.11 -8.73 7.29
C THR A 236 6.85 -9.31 7.95
N TYR A 237 6.09 -8.51 8.68
CA TYR A 237 4.82 -8.95 9.27
C TYR A 237 3.83 -9.48 8.23
N VAL A 238 3.67 -8.80 7.09
CA VAL A 238 2.77 -9.24 6.02
C VAL A 238 3.24 -10.56 5.41
N LEU A 239 4.54 -10.66 5.09
CA LEU A 239 5.13 -11.86 4.48
C LEU A 239 5.08 -13.07 5.43
N HIS A 240 5.44 -12.88 6.71
CA HIS A 240 5.36 -13.92 7.74
C HIS A 240 3.92 -14.35 8.06
N ASN A 241 2.92 -13.56 7.67
CA ASN A 241 1.51 -13.90 7.79
C ASN A 241 0.83 -14.09 6.42
N ALA A 242 1.59 -14.53 5.41
CA ALA A 242 1.09 -14.75 4.06
C ALA A 242 -0.21 -15.57 4.02
N ASP A 243 -0.32 -16.64 4.81
CA ASP A 243 -1.53 -17.48 4.87
C ASP A 243 -2.79 -16.75 5.36
N LYS A 244 -2.62 -15.66 6.10
CA LYS A 244 -3.73 -14.89 6.69
C LYS A 244 -3.97 -13.55 5.99
N ILE A 245 -2.99 -13.02 5.26
CA ILE A 245 -3.05 -11.69 4.63
C ILE A 245 -2.98 -11.77 3.10
N ILE A 246 -2.07 -12.58 2.56
CA ILE A 246 -1.83 -12.70 1.11
C ILE A 246 -2.78 -13.75 0.51
N ARG A 247 -2.83 -14.95 1.07
CA ARG A 247 -3.63 -16.06 0.53
C ARG A 247 -5.12 -15.72 0.44
N PRO A 248 -5.77 -15.03 1.40
CA PRO A 248 -7.18 -14.66 1.24
C PRO A 248 -7.46 -13.75 0.05
N LEU A 249 -6.50 -12.89 -0.36
CA LEU A 249 -6.61 -12.09 -1.57
C LEU A 249 -6.49 -12.97 -2.83
N GLN A 250 -5.49 -13.85 -2.86
CA GLN A 250 -5.27 -14.77 -3.98
C GLN A 250 -6.43 -15.76 -4.15
N GLU A 251 -7.03 -16.23 -3.06
CA GLU A 251 -8.23 -17.08 -3.06
C GLU A 251 -9.46 -16.36 -3.66
N LYS A 252 -9.49 -15.02 -3.65
CA LYS A 252 -10.47 -14.20 -4.38
C LYS A 252 -10.10 -13.98 -5.86
N GLY A 253 -8.91 -14.42 -6.29
CA GLY A 253 -8.37 -14.21 -7.63
C GLY A 253 -7.54 -12.94 -7.79
N ILE A 254 -7.28 -12.21 -6.69
CA ILE A 254 -6.47 -10.98 -6.69
C ILE A 254 -4.99 -11.37 -6.65
N LYS A 255 -4.21 -10.86 -7.60
CA LYS A 255 -2.74 -11.07 -7.63
C LYS A 255 -2.08 -10.21 -6.56
N VAL A 256 -1.10 -10.76 -5.86
CA VAL A 256 -0.35 -10.04 -4.81
C VAL A 256 1.10 -9.89 -5.21
N HIS A 257 1.53 -8.62 -5.33
CA HIS A 257 2.88 -8.25 -5.72
C HIS A 257 3.65 -7.72 -4.51
N LEU A 258 4.98 -7.75 -4.59
CA LEU A 258 5.86 -7.05 -3.66
C LEU A 258 6.54 -5.90 -4.40
N SER A 259 6.36 -4.68 -3.88
CA SER A 259 7.06 -3.51 -4.39
C SER A 259 8.48 -3.43 -3.84
N ILE A 260 9.43 -3.08 -4.70
CA ILE A 260 10.84 -2.84 -4.35
C ILE A 260 11.15 -1.36 -4.59
N LEU A 261 11.58 -0.70 -3.52
CA LEU A 261 11.91 0.73 -3.48
C LEU A 261 13.39 0.93 -3.11
N GLY A 262 14.06 1.96 -3.62
CA GLY A 262 15.39 2.33 -3.09
C GLY A 262 15.33 2.76 -1.62
N ASN A 263 16.49 2.76 -0.94
CA ASN A 263 16.53 3.02 0.50
C ASN A 263 17.86 3.65 0.94
N HIS A 264 18.18 4.80 0.33
CA HIS A 264 19.21 5.75 0.74
C HIS A 264 20.65 5.22 0.75
N ASP A 265 20.93 4.17 -0.03
CA ASP A 265 22.29 3.70 -0.34
C ASP A 265 22.53 3.57 -1.85
N ASP A 266 23.69 3.05 -2.24
CA ASP A 266 24.10 2.98 -3.64
C ASP A 266 23.39 1.90 -4.45
N ALA A 267 22.68 0.95 -3.83
CA ALA A 267 21.87 0.00 -4.58
C ALA A 267 20.58 0.65 -5.06
N GLY A 268 20.20 0.31 -6.29
CA GLY A 268 18.98 0.78 -6.94
C GLY A 268 18.89 0.21 -8.34
N MET A 269 17.71 0.28 -8.95
CA MET A 269 17.39 -0.43 -10.19
C MET A 269 18.32 -0.04 -11.34
N ARG A 270 18.82 1.19 -11.33
CA ARG A 270 19.75 1.71 -12.34
C ARG A 270 21.23 1.55 -11.98
N SER A 271 21.58 1.24 -10.74
CA SER A 271 22.98 1.24 -10.31
C SER A 271 23.62 -0.13 -10.18
N LEU A 272 22.89 -1.23 -10.37
CA LEU A 272 23.46 -2.58 -10.21
C LEU A 272 24.48 -2.91 -11.29
N SER A 273 25.61 -3.50 -10.91
CA SER A 273 26.52 -4.13 -11.88
C SER A 273 25.87 -5.41 -12.46
N GLU A 274 26.49 -6.03 -13.47
CA GLU A 274 26.00 -7.33 -13.98
C GLU A 274 25.98 -8.41 -12.88
N GLU A 275 27.01 -8.43 -12.02
CA GLU A 275 27.06 -9.33 -10.85
C GLU A 275 25.94 -9.00 -9.87
N GLY A 276 25.75 -7.73 -9.54
CA GLY A 276 24.71 -7.27 -8.63
C GLY A 276 23.31 -7.59 -9.13
N ALA A 277 23.04 -7.37 -10.42
CA ALA A 277 21.76 -7.66 -11.06
C ALA A 277 21.40 -9.15 -10.96
N LYS A 278 22.36 -10.05 -11.24
CA LYS A 278 22.15 -11.50 -11.12
C LYS A 278 21.94 -11.93 -9.66
N ALA A 279 22.71 -11.38 -8.73
CA ALA A 279 22.53 -11.66 -7.31
C ALA A 279 21.14 -11.22 -6.82
N PHE A 280 20.72 -10.01 -7.20
CA PHE A 280 19.43 -9.45 -6.79
C PHE A 280 18.25 -10.17 -7.45
N ALA A 281 18.35 -10.54 -8.73
CA ALA A 281 17.35 -11.35 -9.44
C ALA A 281 17.09 -12.69 -8.72
N LYS A 282 18.16 -13.34 -8.25
CA LYS A 282 18.05 -14.60 -7.51
C LYS A 282 17.38 -14.39 -6.15
N GLU A 283 17.63 -13.27 -5.49
CA GLU A 283 16.97 -12.95 -4.23
C GLU A 283 15.47 -12.68 -4.41
N LEU A 284 15.08 -11.94 -5.46
CA LEU A 284 13.67 -11.74 -5.82
C LEU A 284 12.95 -13.08 -6.03
N LYS A 285 13.60 -14.03 -6.72
CA LYS A 285 13.07 -15.38 -6.91
C LYS A 285 12.77 -16.06 -5.58
N TYR A 286 13.64 -15.94 -4.58
CA TYR A 286 13.40 -16.56 -3.28
C TYR A 286 12.14 -16.01 -2.60
N TYR A 287 11.90 -14.70 -2.66
CA TYR A 287 10.68 -14.11 -2.10
C TYR A 287 9.43 -14.55 -2.87
N VAL A 288 9.49 -14.59 -4.20
CA VAL A 288 8.38 -15.05 -5.05
C VAL A 288 8.01 -16.50 -4.74
N ASP A 289 9.00 -17.38 -4.73
CA ASP A 289 8.82 -18.83 -4.54
C ASP A 289 8.32 -19.16 -3.12
N ILE A 290 8.94 -18.58 -2.08
CA ILE A 290 8.62 -18.89 -0.66
C ILE A 290 7.29 -18.29 -0.24
N TYR A 291 7.06 -17.00 -0.52
CA TYR A 291 5.83 -16.33 -0.11
C TYR A 291 4.70 -16.51 -1.11
N GLY A 292 4.94 -17.21 -2.23
CA GLY A 292 3.97 -17.44 -3.27
C GLY A 292 3.40 -16.12 -3.77
N LEU A 293 4.25 -15.15 -4.07
CA LEU A 293 3.84 -13.88 -4.69
C LEU A 293 3.46 -14.12 -6.16
N ASP A 294 2.68 -13.23 -6.76
CA ASP A 294 2.29 -13.31 -8.17
C ASP A 294 3.13 -12.39 -9.07
N GLY A 295 3.88 -11.47 -8.46
CA GLY A 295 4.75 -10.56 -9.18
C GLY A 295 5.58 -9.67 -8.26
N ILE A 296 6.43 -8.89 -8.89
CA ILE A 296 7.22 -7.82 -8.30
C ILE A 296 6.92 -6.55 -9.08
N ASP A 297 6.94 -5.41 -8.41
CA ASP A 297 7.04 -4.12 -9.09
C ASP A 297 8.20 -3.32 -8.52
N PHE A 298 8.75 -2.45 -9.36
CA PHE A 298 9.95 -1.71 -9.06
C PHE A 298 9.65 -0.21 -9.13
N ASP A 299 10.03 0.48 -8.07
CA ASP A 299 9.89 1.93 -7.90
C ASP A 299 11.29 2.52 -7.65
N ASP A 300 11.84 3.20 -8.66
CA ASP A 300 13.23 3.68 -8.64
C ASP A 300 13.39 5.07 -8.00
N GLU A 301 12.99 5.16 -6.74
CA GLU A 301 13.13 6.33 -5.89
C GLU A 301 14.11 6.09 -4.73
N TYR A 302 14.55 7.17 -4.08
CA TYR A 302 15.31 7.16 -2.82
C TYR A 302 16.69 6.46 -2.82
N SER A 303 17.17 5.94 -3.95
CA SER A 303 18.56 5.49 -4.08
C SER A 303 19.51 6.69 -4.08
N SER A 304 20.75 6.52 -3.63
CA SER A 304 21.71 7.63 -3.44
C SER A 304 22.01 8.43 -4.71
N TYR A 305 21.89 7.83 -5.90
CA TYR A 305 22.01 8.56 -7.18
C TYR A 305 20.86 9.52 -7.45
N ALA A 306 19.64 9.21 -6.98
CA ALA A 306 18.50 10.12 -7.03
C ALA A 306 18.67 11.30 -6.05
N GLU A 307 19.43 11.09 -4.98
CA GLU A 307 19.73 12.09 -3.94
C GLU A 307 21.03 12.88 -4.18
N GLY A 308 21.79 12.53 -5.21
CA GLY A 308 23.08 13.15 -5.52
C GLY A 308 24.23 12.78 -4.57
N SER A 309 24.14 11.63 -3.89
CA SER A 309 25.08 11.14 -2.88
C SER A 309 25.77 9.80 -3.22
N PHE A 310 25.61 9.31 -4.46
CA PHE A 310 26.18 8.06 -4.95
C PHE A 310 27.71 7.98 -4.87
N LYS A 311 28.24 6.89 -4.31
CA LYS A 311 29.69 6.72 -4.05
C LYS A 311 30.38 5.81 -5.07
N GLY A 312 29.64 4.87 -5.64
CA GLY A 312 30.11 3.92 -6.65
C GLY A 312 30.92 2.75 -6.09
N SER A 313 31.22 1.80 -6.97
CA SER A 313 31.76 0.49 -6.60
C SER A 313 33.09 0.51 -5.83
N ALA A 314 33.89 1.56 -6.00
CA ALA A 314 35.14 1.74 -5.25
C ALA A 314 34.94 1.91 -3.74
N GLN A 315 33.76 2.38 -3.30
CA GLN A 315 33.43 2.58 -1.89
C GLN A 315 32.32 1.64 -1.41
N SER A 316 31.35 1.33 -2.30
CA SER A 316 30.14 0.59 -1.95
C SER A 316 30.21 -0.89 -2.32
N GLY A 317 31.26 -1.33 -3.02
CA GLY A 317 31.48 -2.72 -3.43
C GLY A 317 31.03 -3.04 -4.86
N THR A 318 31.33 -4.26 -5.32
CA THR A 318 31.18 -4.63 -6.75
C THR A 318 29.75 -4.87 -7.20
N GLY A 319 28.77 -4.91 -6.27
CA GLY A 319 27.36 -5.06 -6.59
C GLY A 319 26.76 -3.87 -7.34
N VAL A 320 27.45 -2.72 -7.37
CA VAL A 320 27.01 -1.50 -8.07
C VAL A 320 28.01 -1.07 -9.14
N VAL A 321 27.59 -0.16 -10.02
CA VAL A 321 28.43 0.46 -11.05
C VAL A 321 29.46 1.43 -10.46
N ALA A 322 30.47 1.79 -11.25
CA ALA A 322 31.59 2.58 -10.76
C ALA A 322 31.25 4.07 -10.55
N SER A 323 30.26 4.61 -11.26
CA SER A 323 29.94 6.04 -11.22
C SER A 323 28.45 6.32 -11.46
N THR A 324 27.98 7.49 -11.02
CA THR A 324 26.61 7.97 -11.25
C THR A 324 26.27 8.06 -12.74
N ALA A 325 27.26 8.29 -13.61
CA ALA A 325 27.05 8.35 -15.06
C ALA A 325 26.61 7.01 -15.67
N GLU A 326 26.85 5.89 -14.97
CA GLU A 326 26.41 4.55 -15.37
C GLU A 326 25.03 4.19 -14.80
N CYS A 327 24.49 4.99 -13.88
CA CYS A 327 23.14 4.84 -13.35
C CYS A 327 22.11 5.26 -14.42
N THR A 328 21.77 4.34 -15.32
CA THR A 328 21.03 4.64 -16.55
C THR A 328 19.81 3.73 -16.74
N PRO A 329 18.78 4.17 -17.51
CA PRO A 329 17.68 3.31 -17.95
C PRO A 329 18.12 1.97 -18.56
N GLN A 330 19.24 1.97 -19.30
CA GLN A 330 19.78 0.74 -19.89
C GLN A 330 20.22 -0.27 -18.82
N ASN A 331 20.72 0.22 -17.70
CA ASN A 331 21.16 -0.63 -16.61
C ASN A 331 19.97 -1.23 -15.83
N TYR A 332 18.87 -0.49 -15.76
CA TYR A 332 17.58 -1.03 -15.32
C TYR A 332 17.08 -2.15 -16.25
N THR A 333 17.17 -1.96 -17.57
CA THR A 333 16.86 -3.03 -18.53
C THR A 333 17.74 -4.26 -18.32
N ASN A 334 19.02 -4.08 -17.96
CA ASN A 334 19.91 -5.20 -17.64
C ASN A 334 19.51 -5.95 -16.36
N LEU A 335 19.05 -5.24 -15.34
CA LEU A 335 18.43 -5.87 -14.16
C LEU A 335 17.23 -6.72 -14.58
N LEU A 336 16.30 -6.19 -15.38
CA LEU A 336 15.12 -6.93 -15.80
C LEU A 336 15.45 -8.18 -16.63
N LYS A 337 16.52 -8.15 -17.43
CA LYS A 337 17.04 -9.35 -18.11
C LYS A 337 17.48 -10.42 -17.11
N ALA A 338 18.30 -10.05 -16.14
CA ALA A 338 18.72 -10.97 -15.09
C ALA A 338 17.52 -11.52 -14.31
N CYS A 339 16.53 -10.67 -14.02
CA CYS A 339 15.27 -11.11 -13.42
C CYS A 339 14.53 -12.14 -14.28
N ARG A 340 14.49 -12.00 -15.61
CA ARG A 340 13.84 -12.98 -16.50
C ARG A 340 14.62 -14.27 -16.69
N GLU A 341 15.92 -14.29 -16.44
CA GLU A 341 16.69 -15.54 -16.38
C GLU A 341 16.25 -16.39 -15.18
N GLU A 342 15.96 -15.78 -14.03
CA GLU A 342 15.53 -16.46 -12.79
C GLU A 342 14.02 -16.66 -12.70
N LEU A 343 13.24 -15.71 -13.22
CA LEU A 343 11.77 -15.66 -13.21
C LEU A 343 11.22 -15.46 -14.64
N PRO A 344 11.32 -16.49 -15.50
CA PRO A 344 10.80 -16.43 -16.86
C PRO A 344 9.30 -16.09 -16.91
N LYS A 345 8.90 -15.32 -17.92
CA LYS A 345 7.53 -14.79 -18.05
C LYS A 345 6.50 -15.92 -18.18
N GLU A 346 6.87 -17.03 -18.80
CA GLU A 346 6.07 -18.25 -18.92
C GLU A 346 5.71 -18.91 -17.58
N ASN A 347 6.47 -18.63 -16.51
CA ASN A 347 6.16 -19.11 -15.16
C ASN A 347 5.12 -18.23 -14.45
N GLY A 348 4.59 -17.21 -15.12
CA GLY A 348 3.48 -16.39 -14.63
C GLY A 348 3.84 -15.36 -13.55
N THR A 349 5.13 -15.10 -13.31
CA THR A 349 5.58 -14.02 -12.41
C THR A 349 5.56 -12.69 -13.15
N ALA A 350 4.73 -11.76 -12.68
CA ALA A 350 4.61 -10.44 -13.29
C ALA A 350 5.75 -9.49 -12.85
N PHE A 351 6.24 -8.64 -13.78
CA PHE A 351 7.07 -7.48 -13.45
C PHE A 351 6.36 -6.17 -13.82
N GLY A 352 6.15 -5.32 -12.82
CA GLY A 352 5.63 -3.96 -12.95
C GLY A 352 6.71 -2.89 -12.86
N ILE A 353 6.51 -1.76 -13.54
CA ILE A 353 7.37 -0.58 -13.44
C ILE A 353 6.57 0.62 -12.97
N TYR A 354 6.89 1.18 -11.82
CA TYR A 354 6.42 2.50 -11.41
C TYR A 354 7.42 3.56 -11.90
N TRP A 355 6.92 4.63 -12.52
CA TRP A 355 7.79 5.69 -13.07
C TRP A 355 7.08 7.04 -13.12
N TYR A 356 7.81 8.14 -12.98
CA TYR A 356 7.25 9.48 -13.14
C TYR A 356 8.25 10.52 -13.69
N THR A 357 9.49 10.11 -13.97
CA THR A 357 10.50 10.94 -14.66
C THR A 357 10.85 10.36 -16.03
N TYR A 358 11.78 10.98 -16.75
CA TYR A 358 12.25 10.47 -18.04
C TYR A 358 13.31 9.36 -17.91
N SER A 359 13.71 9.00 -16.69
CA SER A 359 14.94 8.26 -16.45
C SER A 359 14.83 7.11 -15.47
N ASP A 360 13.77 7.03 -14.69
CA ASP A 360 13.49 6.08 -13.60
C ASP A 360 12.75 4.82 -14.09
N HIS A 361 12.84 4.52 -15.39
CA HIS A 361 12.22 3.37 -16.03
C HIS A 361 13.15 2.73 -17.06
N PRO A 362 12.96 1.45 -17.42
CA PRO A 362 13.79 0.77 -18.40
C PRO A 362 13.52 1.28 -19.82
N LEU A 363 14.57 1.28 -20.64
CA LEU A 363 14.49 1.60 -22.06
C LEU A 363 15.16 0.52 -22.92
N GLY A 364 14.72 0.41 -24.17
CA GLY A 364 15.20 -0.57 -25.15
C GLY A 364 14.05 -1.31 -25.85
N THR A 365 14.35 -1.85 -27.02
CA THR A 365 13.38 -2.57 -27.88
C THR A 365 12.84 -3.87 -27.27
N GLU A 366 13.42 -4.32 -26.16
CA GLU A 366 13.08 -5.58 -25.49
C GLU A 366 12.21 -5.38 -24.25
N VAL A 367 11.93 -4.14 -23.84
CA VAL A 367 11.19 -3.82 -22.61
C VAL A 367 9.85 -4.57 -22.53
N GLU A 368 9.04 -4.57 -23.59
CA GLU A 368 7.73 -5.27 -23.60
C GLU A 368 7.81 -6.78 -23.35
N SER A 369 8.95 -7.40 -23.70
CA SER A 369 9.19 -8.82 -23.39
C SER A 369 9.58 -9.05 -21.93
N LEU A 370 10.15 -8.02 -21.28
CA LEU A 370 10.65 -8.08 -19.92
C LEU A 370 9.60 -7.71 -18.87
N ILE A 371 8.64 -6.84 -19.18
CA ILE A 371 7.64 -6.35 -18.22
C ILE A 371 6.22 -6.81 -18.55
N ASP A 372 5.32 -6.70 -17.58
CA ASP A 372 3.91 -7.06 -17.70
C ASP A 372 2.99 -5.84 -17.61
N TYR A 373 3.44 -4.78 -16.92
CA TYR A 373 2.77 -3.49 -16.90
C TYR A 373 3.69 -2.35 -16.49
N THR A 374 3.28 -1.11 -16.78
CA THR A 374 3.86 0.13 -16.28
C THR A 374 2.80 0.98 -15.59
N VAL A 375 3.20 1.82 -14.64
CA VAL A 375 2.34 2.77 -13.93
C VAL A 375 3.00 4.14 -13.95
N PHE A 376 2.32 5.12 -14.53
CA PHE A 376 2.74 6.52 -14.40
C PHE A 376 2.33 7.07 -13.03
N GLY A 377 3.33 7.40 -12.22
CA GLY A 377 3.24 7.67 -10.78
C GLY A 377 2.79 9.08 -10.38
N SER A 378 2.70 10.02 -11.32
CA SER A 378 2.19 11.37 -10.99
C SER A 378 0.67 11.35 -10.81
N TYR A 379 0.22 10.95 -9.62
CA TYR A 379 -1.20 10.73 -9.30
C TYR A 379 -2.10 11.90 -9.70
N GLY A 380 -3.21 11.60 -10.37
CA GLY A 380 -4.17 12.56 -10.92
C GLY A 380 -3.80 13.09 -12.32
N SER A 381 -2.57 12.84 -12.79
CA SER A 381 -2.11 13.23 -14.12
C SER A 381 -2.15 12.06 -15.10
N PHE A 382 -2.20 12.38 -16.40
CA PHE A 382 -2.16 11.40 -17.48
C PHE A 382 -0.86 11.56 -18.27
N MET A 383 -0.08 10.49 -18.42
CA MET A 383 1.09 10.45 -19.29
C MET A 383 1.32 9.04 -19.82
N GLU A 384 1.53 8.96 -21.14
CA GLU A 384 1.96 7.73 -21.83
C GLU A 384 3.44 7.45 -21.53
N TYR A 385 3.85 6.20 -21.63
CA TYR A 385 5.25 5.81 -21.46
C TYR A 385 6.20 6.69 -22.28
N THR A 386 7.24 7.22 -21.63
CA THR A 386 8.15 8.19 -22.27
C THR A 386 9.48 7.56 -22.65
N GLY A 387 10.17 8.16 -23.63
CA GLY A 387 11.49 7.69 -24.10
C GLY A 387 11.43 6.58 -25.15
N GLN A 388 10.29 5.88 -25.25
CA GLN A 388 9.96 4.96 -26.34
C GLN A 388 8.45 4.69 -26.35
N ASP A 389 7.91 4.25 -27.48
CA ASP A 389 6.56 3.72 -27.55
C ASP A 389 6.53 2.29 -26.98
N ILE A 390 5.47 1.95 -26.24
CA ILE A 390 5.15 0.57 -25.86
C ILE A 390 3.66 0.28 -26.11
N ASP A 391 3.27 -0.98 -26.06
CA ASP A 391 1.88 -1.39 -26.22
C ASP A 391 0.98 -0.84 -25.08
N ASN A 392 -0.06 -0.08 -25.43
CA ASN A 392 -1.04 0.44 -24.47
C ASN A 392 -1.61 -0.63 -23.54
N THR A 393 -1.73 -1.89 -23.99
CA THR A 393 -2.26 -3.00 -23.18
C THR A 393 -1.41 -3.35 -21.96
N ILE A 394 -0.17 -2.83 -21.87
CA ILE A 394 0.69 -2.96 -20.69
C ILE A 394 0.89 -1.62 -19.95
N GLU A 395 0.13 -0.58 -20.27
CA GLU A 395 0.28 0.74 -19.66
C GLU A 395 -0.87 1.08 -18.70
N ALA A 396 -0.49 1.69 -17.58
CA ALA A 396 -1.36 2.48 -16.72
C ALA A 396 -0.93 3.96 -16.79
N PRO A 397 -1.36 4.71 -17.82
CA PRO A 397 -0.96 6.11 -18.01
C PRO A 397 -1.64 7.06 -17.02
N TYR A 398 -2.63 6.57 -16.28
CA TYR A 398 -3.41 7.32 -15.31
C TYR A 398 -3.51 6.53 -14.01
N ALA A 399 -3.02 7.14 -12.94
CA ALA A 399 -3.11 6.64 -11.57
C ALA A 399 -3.72 7.69 -10.65
N ILE A 400 -4.33 7.28 -9.55
CA ILE A 400 -4.81 8.19 -8.50
C ILE A 400 -4.31 7.78 -7.12
N THR A 401 -4.11 8.74 -6.24
CA THR A 401 -4.00 8.46 -4.81
C THR A 401 -5.38 8.60 -4.19
N LEU A 402 -5.80 7.60 -3.43
CA LEU A 402 -7.10 7.60 -2.75
C LEU A 402 -7.13 8.61 -1.62
N ILE A 403 -5.98 8.90 -1.02
CA ILE A 403 -5.78 9.98 -0.07
C ILE A 403 -4.43 10.63 -0.33
N ALA A 404 -4.46 11.93 -0.64
CA ALA A 404 -3.29 12.78 -0.51
C ALA A 404 -3.21 13.31 0.94
N ASP A 405 -1.99 13.45 1.47
CA ASP A 405 -1.75 14.18 2.72
C ASP A 405 -1.27 15.60 2.36
N ASN A 406 -1.88 16.61 2.97
CA ASN A 406 -1.36 17.97 2.97
C ASN A 406 -1.21 18.46 4.42
N ASN A 407 -0.01 18.36 4.97
CA ASN A 407 0.33 18.76 6.34
C ASN A 407 -0.56 18.08 7.41
N GLY A 408 -0.81 16.77 7.27
CA GLY A 408 -1.62 15.98 8.18
C GLY A 408 -3.13 16.08 7.94
N SER A 409 -3.56 16.79 6.89
CA SER A 409 -4.97 16.87 6.48
C SER A 409 -5.21 16.01 5.23
N PRO A 410 -6.19 15.09 5.27
CA PRO A 410 -6.55 14.30 4.09
C PRO A 410 -7.11 15.20 2.99
N VAL A 411 -6.54 15.10 1.79
CA VAL A 411 -7.04 15.72 0.56
C VAL A 411 -7.59 14.61 -0.33
N VAL A 412 -8.83 14.78 -0.78
CA VAL A 412 -9.45 13.91 -1.79
C VAL A 412 -8.83 14.26 -3.15
N VAL A 413 -8.28 13.27 -3.86
CA VAL A 413 -7.91 13.45 -5.27
C VAL A 413 -9.09 13.02 -6.12
N PRO A 414 -9.79 13.95 -6.77
CA PRO A 414 -10.95 13.61 -7.58
C PRO A 414 -10.52 12.82 -8.81
N VAL A 415 -11.36 11.87 -9.20
CA VAL A 415 -11.14 11.07 -10.39
C VAL A 415 -11.50 11.90 -11.63
N SER A 416 -10.56 12.07 -12.55
CA SER A 416 -10.80 12.71 -13.84
C SER A 416 -11.51 11.75 -14.78
N GLU A 417 -12.80 11.98 -15.02
CA GLU A 417 -13.60 11.22 -15.99
C GLU A 417 -12.98 11.28 -17.39
N SER A 418 -12.45 12.44 -17.78
CA SER A 418 -11.78 12.60 -19.08
C SER A 418 -10.55 11.72 -19.23
N ASN A 419 -9.78 11.50 -18.16
CA ASN A 419 -8.63 10.61 -18.20
C ASN A 419 -9.05 9.15 -18.18
N LEU A 420 -10.08 8.78 -17.41
CA LEU A 420 -10.67 7.43 -17.47
C LEU A 420 -11.20 7.09 -18.86
N GLN A 421 -11.85 8.05 -19.52
CA GLN A 421 -12.34 7.86 -20.88
C GLN A 421 -11.20 7.63 -21.87
N LYS A 422 -10.07 8.34 -21.72
CA LYS A 422 -8.86 8.06 -22.51
C LYS A 422 -8.30 6.66 -22.25
N VAL A 423 -8.24 6.24 -20.97
CA VAL A 423 -7.81 4.88 -20.59
C VAL A 423 -8.63 3.84 -21.36
N LYS A 424 -9.96 4.00 -21.35
CA LYS A 424 -10.90 3.10 -22.05
C LYS A 424 -10.77 3.16 -23.58
N ASP A 425 -10.87 4.35 -24.16
CA ASP A 425 -11.03 4.52 -25.61
C ASP A 425 -9.75 4.21 -26.39
N ASN A 426 -8.59 4.40 -25.77
CA ASN A 426 -7.29 4.16 -26.40
C ASN A 426 -6.74 2.75 -26.12
N GLY A 427 -7.50 1.89 -25.43
CA GLY A 427 -7.14 0.49 -25.20
C GLY A 427 -6.01 0.28 -24.19
N TYR A 428 -5.91 1.13 -23.17
CA TYR A 428 -4.94 0.94 -22.09
C TYR A 428 -5.34 -0.23 -21.19
N GLY A 429 -4.36 -1.05 -20.80
CA GLY A 429 -4.63 -2.29 -20.07
C GLY A 429 -4.73 -2.14 -18.56
N TYR A 430 -4.31 -1.00 -17.99
CA TYR A 430 -4.21 -0.85 -16.53
C TYR A 430 -4.68 0.53 -16.03
N MET A 431 -5.13 0.56 -14.78
CA MET A 431 -5.31 1.76 -13.95
C MET A 431 -4.75 1.49 -12.57
N ALA A 432 -4.08 2.47 -11.96
CA ALA A 432 -3.47 2.30 -10.65
C ALA A 432 -4.05 3.21 -9.57
N PHE A 433 -4.02 2.71 -8.34
CA PHE A 433 -4.49 3.35 -7.13
C PHE A 433 -3.39 3.28 -6.08
N TYR A 434 -3.31 4.29 -5.22
CA TYR A 434 -2.38 4.29 -4.09
C TYR A 434 -3.10 4.70 -2.81
N ASN A 435 -2.63 4.15 -1.68
CA ASN A 435 -2.97 4.60 -0.33
C ASN A 435 -4.44 4.36 0.09
N LEU A 436 -4.97 3.16 -0.19
CA LEU A 436 -6.26 2.71 0.33
C LEU A 436 -6.22 2.65 1.87
N LYS A 437 -7.07 3.41 2.56
CA LYS A 437 -7.15 3.41 4.03
C LYS A 437 -8.40 2.70 4.53
N SER A 438 -8.27 1.81 5.51
CA SER A 438 -9.40 1.20 6.23
C SER A 438 -10.30 2.22 6.93
N SER A 439 -9.82 3.45 7.13
CA SER A 439 -10.51 4.52 7.83
C SER A 439 -11.38 5.41 6.94
N LYS A 440 -11.68 5.04 5.68
CA LYS A 440 -12.53 5.82 4.78
C LYS A 440 -13.49 4.97 3.95
N LEU A 441 -14.50 5.62 3.38
CA LEU A 441 -15.39 5.03 2.40
C LEU A 441 -14.92 5.40 0.98
N TYR A 442 -14.92 4.41 0.09
CA TYR A 442 -14.47 4.59 -1.31
C TYR A 442 -15.50 4.15 -2.35
N THR A 443 -16.65 3.62 -1.92
CA THR A 443 -17.66 3.06 -2.82
C THR A 443 -18.09 4.06 -3.90
N SER A 444 -18.28 5.34 -3.56
CA SER A 444 -18.60 6.38 -4.55
C SER A 444 -17.48 6.56 -5.59
N THR A 445 -16.22 6.63 -5.14
CA THR A 445 -15.05 6.77 -6.01
C THR A 445 -14.89 5.55 -6.92
N PHE A 446 -15.03 4.35 -6.37
CA PHE A 446 -14.90 3.10 -7.13
C PHE A 446 -16.07 2.88 -8.09
N ASN A 447 -17.29 3.31 -7.74
CA ASN A 447 -18.42 3.34 -8.67
C ASN A 447 -18.15 4.23 -9.87
N GLN A 448 -17.58 5.43 -9.67
CA GLN A 448 -17.25 6.32 -10.78
C GLN A 448 -16.23 5.69 -11.75
N VAL A 449 -15.24 4.98 -11.21
CA VAL A 449 -14.29 4.22 -12.04
C VAL A 449 -14.99 3.08 -12.78
N ALA A 450 -15.72 2.24 -12.05
CA ALA A 450 -16.35 1.05 -12.60
C ALA A 450 -17.40 1.37 -13.67
N SER A 451 -18.18 2.44 -13.48
CA SER A 451 -19.19 2.86 -14.45
C SER A 451 -18.54 3.30 -15.77
N ILE A 452 -17.39 3.95 -15.72
CA ILE A 452 -16.69 4.39 -16.93
C ILE A 452 -15.96 3.21 -17.58
N LEU A 453 -15.13 2.48 -16.84
CA LEU A 453 -14.28 1.45 -17.41
C LEU A 453 -15.05 0.20 -17.85
N TRP A 454 -16.10 -0.20 -17.11
CA TRP A 454 -16.82 -1.46 -17.33
C TRP A 454 -18.33 -1.37 -17.43
N ASP A 455 -18.94 -0.18 -17.28
CA ASP A 455 -20.41 -0.03 -17.18
C ASP A 455 -20.99 -0.87 -16.03
N ASP A 456 -20.29 -0.87 -14.89
CA ASP A 456 -20.62 -1.67 -13.70
C ASP A 456 -20.61 -0.80 -12.43
N THR A 457 -21.01 -1.40 -11.30
CA THR A 457 -21.01 -0.80 -9.96
C THR A 457 -20.17 -1.65 -9.00
N VAL A 458 -19.75 -1.05 -7.90
CA VAL A 458 -18.91 -1.63 -6.87
C VAL A 458 -19.72 -1.80 -5.59
N GLU A 459 -19.68 -3.01 -5.06
CA GLU A 459 -20.17 -3.38 -3.75
C GLU A 459 -18.98 -3.48 -2.78
N TRP A 460 -19.21 -3.01 -1.54
CA TRP A 460 -18.26 -3.18 -0.44
C TRP A 460 -18.91 -4.05 0.63
N THR A 461 -18.19 -5.04 1.14
CA THR A 461 -18.70 -5.95 2.17
C THR A 461 -19.03 -5.26 3.50
N GLY A 462 -18.51 -4.05 3.71
CA GLY A 462 -18.54 -3.35 4.98
C GLY A 462 -17.44 -3.80 5.95
N ASN A 463 -16.59 -4.76 5.58
CA ASN A 463 -15.48 -5.17 6.44
C ASN A 463 -14.32 -4.19 6.35
N THR A 464 -13.70 -3.94 7.50
CA THR A 464 -12.42 -3.24 7.61
C THR A 464 -11.44 -4.06 8.42
N TYR A 465 -10.18 -4.09 8.01
CA TYR A 465 -9.10 -4.71 8.73
C TYR A 465 -8.16 -3.62 9.24
N ALA A 466 -8.02 -3.54 10.56
CA ALA A 466 -6.94 -2.77 11.15
C ALA A 466 -5.59 -3.37 10.72
N ARG A 467 -4.54 -2.55 10.77
CA ARG A 467 -3.23 -2.83 10.19
C ARG A 467 -2.72 -4.26 10.39
N THR A 468 -2.74 -4.76 11.62
CA THR A 468 -2.21 -6.09 11.97
C THR A 468 -3.29 -7.15 12.16
N GLU A 469 -4.57 -6.78 12.14
CA GLU A 469 -5.66 -7.70 12.45
C GLU A 469 -6.02 -8.60 11.27
N THR A 470 -6.24 -9.88 11.52
CA THR A 470 -6.64 -10.86 10.50
C THR A 470 -8.14 -11.18 10.54
N SER A 471 -8.88 -10.50 11.41
CA SER A 471 -10.35 -10.57 11.49
C SER A 471 -10.92 -9.19 11.25
N PRO A 472 -11.96 -9.07 10.41
CA PRO A 472 -12.52 -7.77 10.09
C PRO A 472 -13.39 -7.24 11.23
N VAL A 473 -13.48 -5.91 11.28
CA VAL A 473 -14.56 -5.18 11.96
C VAL A 473 -15.59 -4.78 10.91
N GLN A 474 -16.83 -5.15 11.15
CA GLN A 474 -17.96 -4.73 10.31
C GLN A 474 -18.26 -3.25 10.56
N TYR A 475 -18.22 -2.46 9.51
CA TYR A 475 -18.69 -1.09 9.47
C TYR A 475 -20.20 -1.05 9.71
N SER A 476 -20.61 -0.24 10.68
CA SER A 476 -22.01 0.08 10.92
C SER A 476 -22.32 1.40 10.23
N LYS A 477 -23.01 1.32 9.09
CA LYS A 477 -23.53 2.51 8.41
C LYS A 477 -24.45 3.31 9.36
N PRO A 478 -24.35 4.65 9.38
CA PRO A 478 -25.28 5.48 10.12
C PRO A 478 -26.72 5.23 9.71
N SER A 479 -27.61 5.15 10.69
CA SER A 479 -29.05 5.26 10.51
C SER A 479 -29.48 6.71 10.31
N TYR A 480 -30.73 6.92 9.87
CA TYR A 480 -31.31 8.26 9.74
C TYR A 480 -31.29 9.02 11.08
N GLU A 481 -31.67 8.34 12.16
CA GLU A 481 -31.76 8.91 13.49
C GLU A 481 -30.40 9.27 14.09
N GLU A 482 -29.33 8.57 13.68
CA GLU A 482 -27.97 8.86 14.16
C GLU A 482 -27.48 10.25 13.73
N TRP A 483 -27.99 10.81 12.64
CA TRP A 483 -27.60 12.13 12.14
C TRP A 483 -28.28 13.29 12.86
N LEU A 484 -29.44 13.05 13.48
CA LEU A 484 -30.24 14.08 14.14
C LEU A 484 -29.52 14.69 15.35
N GLY A 485 -29.75 15.98 15.60
CA GLY A 485 -29.25 16.70 16.75
C GLY A 485 -28.19 17.74 16.41
N THR A 486 -27.45 18.14 17.43
CA THR A 486 -26.51 19.26 17.36
C THR A 486 -25.08 18.75 17.14
N TRP A 487 -24.38 19.38 16.21
CA TRP A 487 -23.00 19.05 15.84
C TRP A 487 -22.12 20.29 15.87
N THR A 488 -20.91 20.12 16.40
CA THR A 488 -19.83 21.11 16.28
C THR A 488 -19.08 20.84 14.98
N VAL A 489 -19.03 21.85 14.12
CA VAL A 489 -18.43 21.79 12.78
C VAL A 489 -17.14 22.61 12.76
N LYS A 490 -16.11 22.04 12.15
CA LYS A 490 -14.82 22.69 11.96
C LYS A 490 -14.23 22.34 10.59
N ALA A 491 -13.87 23.35 9.80
CA ALA A 491 -13.16 23.11 8.54
C ALA A 491 -11.74 22.58 8.82
N SER A 492 -11.28 21.59 8.02
CA SER A 492 -9.96 20.96 8.17
C SER A 492 -8.80 21.88 7.78
N GLY A 493 -9.08 22.92 6.98
CA GLY A 493 -8.10 23.92 6.57
C GLY A 493 -8.07 25.15 7.48
N SER A 494 -8.06 26.31 6.84
CA SER A 494 -7.98 27.64 7.45
C SER A 494 -9.31 28.37 7.32
N SER A 495 -9.68 29.22 8.27
CA SER A 495 -10.67 30.25 7.99
C SER A 495 -10.08 31.29 7.03
N LEU A 496 -10.90 31.86 6.14
CA LEU A 496 -10.51 32.86 5.15
C LEU A 496 -11.10 34.22 5.49
N TYR A 497 -10.26 35.23 5.68
CA TYR A 497 -10.71 36.63 5.69
C TYR A 497 -9.62 37.58 5.21
N TYR A 498 -10.07 38.74 4.76
CA TYR A 498 -9.19 39.85 4.41
C TYR A 498 -8.89 40.70 5.66
N TYR A 499 -7.63 40.79 6.05
CA TYR A 499 -7.19 41.61 7.18
C TYR A 499 -6.74 43.00 6.70
N GLU A 500 -7.54 44.04 6.93
CA GLU A 500 -7.28 45.40 6.40
C GLU A 500 -5.98 46.06 6.91
N ALA A 501 -5.39 45.61 8.04
CA ALA A 501 -4.19 46.25 8.59
C ALA A 501 -2.85 45.78 7.96
N GLY A 502 -2.88 45.10 6.81
CA GLY A 502 -1.70 44.76 6.00
C GLY A 502 -2.02 43.99 4.71
N PRO A 503 -1.10 43.81 3.74
CA PRO A 503 -1.37 43.15 2.46
C PRO A 503 -1.43 41.60 2.57
N TRP A 504 -1.68 41.06 3.76
CA TRP A 504 -1.53 39.63 4.04
C TRP A 504 -2.87 39.04 4.45
N TRP A 505 -3.18 37.90 3.84
CA TRP A 505 -4.28 37.05 4.24
C TRP A 505 -3.90 36.25 5.50
N ASP A 506 -4.81 36.15 6.46
CA ASP A 506 -4.65 35.24 7.61
C ASP A 506 -5.24 33.87 7.25
N TRP A 507 -4.43 32.83 7.40
CA TRP A 507 -4.76 31.43 7.08
C TRP A 507 -4.71 30.56 8.33
N THR A 508 -4.97 31.11 9.50
CA THR A 508 -4.87 30.39 10.77
C THR A 508 -6.20 30.44 11.52
N ASN A 509 -6.42 29.45 12.40
CA ASN A 509 -7.59 29.36 13.29
C ASN A 509 -8.94 29.13 12.58
N SER A 510 -9.14 27.91 12.05
CA SER A 510 -10.48 27.42 11.65
C SER A 510 -11.48 27.62 12.80
N LYS A 511 -12.50 28.46 12.56
CA LYS A 511 -13.57 28.72 13.52
C LYS A 511 -14.51 27.53 13.61
N GLU A 512 -14.81 27.14 14.85
CA GLU A 512 -15.87 26.19 15.14
C GLU A 512 -17.22 26.91 15.16
N PHE A 513 -18.24 26.25 14.61
CA PHE A 513 -19.64 26.67 14.70
C PHE A 513 -20.53 25.46 14.95
N THR A 514 -21.79 25.73 15.27
CA THR A 514 -22.74 24.67 15.62
C THR A 514 -23.83 24.58 14.58
N VAL A 515 -24.03 23.39 14.03
CA VAL A 515 -25.17 23.07 13.18
C VAL A 515 -26.17 22.20 13.93
N THR A 516 -27.45 22.34 13.62
CA THR A 516 -28.49 21.45 14.13
C THR A 516 -29.20 20.78 12.96
N ILE A 517 -29.21 19.45 12.96
CA ILE A 517 -29.86 18.61 11.96
C ILE A 517 -31.17 18.11 12.57
N THR A 518 -32.29 18.40 11.92
CA THR A 518 -33.62 17.91 12.32
C THR A 518 -34.27 17.14 11.19
N GLU A 519 -35.35 16.42 11.51
CA GLU A 519 -36.18 15.77 10.49
C GLU A 519 -36.65 16.79 9.45
N GLY A 520 -36.61 16.38 8.18
CA GLY A 520 -37.16 17.13 7.06
C GLY A 520 -38.67 16.94 6.92
N ASP A 521 -39.27 17.70 5.99
CA ASP A 521 -40.71 17.59 5.73
C ASP A 521 -41.05 16.41 4.82
N GLU A 522 -40.07 15.89 4.08
CA GLU A 522 -40.18 14.74 3.19
C GLU A 522 -39.39 13.55 3.75
N GLU A 523 -39.79 12.34 3.36
CA GLU A 523 -39.10 11.11 3.75
C GLU A 523 -37.62 11.15 3.32
N ASN A 524 -36.72 10.68 4.19
CA ASN A 524 -35.27 10.68 3.96
C ASN A 524 -34.67 12.07 3.69
N THR A 525 -35.30 13.15 4.18
CA THR A 525 -34.72 14.50 4.14
C THR A 525 -34.42 15.03 5.53
N TYR A 526 -33.48 15.97 5.62
CA TYR A 526 -33.16 16.72 6.84
C TYR A 526 -33.29 18.21 6.60
N LYS A 527 -33.56 18.94 7.68
CA LYS A 527 -33.37 20.39 7.76
C LYS A 527 -32.10 20.67 8.55
N VAL A 528 -31.18 21.45 7.96
CA VAL A 528 -29.90 21.79 8.59
C VAL A 528 -29.84 23.28 8.88
N TYR A 529 -29.67 23.63 10.16
CA TYR A 529 -29.61 25.00 10.68
C TYR A 529 -28.21 25.36 11.17
N GLY A 530 -27.92 26.65 11.25
CA GLY A 530 -26.79 27.21 11.99
C GLY A 530 -25.44 27.21 11.26
N TRP A 531 -25.44 27.03 9.93
CA TRP A 531 -24.21 27.11 9.15
C TRP A 531 -23.53 28.48 9.35
N GLU A 532 -22.23 28.48 9.68
CA GLU A 532 -21.40 29.67 9.95
C GLU A 532 -22.02 30.69 10.93
N ASN A 533 -22.76 30.21 11.94
CA ASN A 533 -23.50 31.05 12.88
C ASN A 533 -22.63 31.88 13.86
N TYR A 534 -21.31 31.94 13.68
CA TYR A 534 -20.44 32.89 14.38
C TYR A 534 -20.56 34.32 13.82
N SER A 535 -21.01 34.51 12.58
CA SER A 535 -21.33 35.84 12.03
C SER A 535 -22.76 36.21 12.43
N SER A 536 -22.97 37.36 13.04
CA SER A 536 -24.32 37.79 13.45
C SER A 536 -25.29 37.95 12.27
N LYS A 537 -24.77 38.32 11.08
CA LYS A 537 -25.57 38.47 9.85
C LYS A 537 -26.00 37.11 9.31
N VAL A 538 -25.06 36.17 9.20
CA VAL A 538 -25.35 34.80 8.75
C VAL A 538 -26.25 34.08 9.74
N LYS A 539 -25.96 34.17 11.04
CA LYS A 539 -26.76 33.61 12.13
C LYS A 539 -28.22 34.04 12.09
N ALA A 540 -28.50 35.31 11.77
CA ALA A 540 -29.87 35.81 11.66
C ALA A 540 -30.70 35.11 10.57
N ILE A 541 -30.03 34.47 9.61
CA ILE A 541 -30.66 33.67 8.54
C ILE A 541 -30.59 32.17 8.88
N THR A 542 -29.38 31.61 9.05
CA THR A 542 -29.18 30.16 9.10
C THR A 542 -29.72 29.50 10.38
N ASP A 543 -29.91 30.24 11.47
CA ASP A 543 -30.57 29.69 12.67
C ASP A 543 -32.10 29.59 12.51
N GLN A 544 -32.70 30.37 11.60
CA GLN A 544 -34.15 30.41 11.40
C GLN A 544 -34.60 29.63 10.16
N TYR A 545 -33.77 29.64 9.12
CA TYR A 545 -34.08 29.07 7.82
C TYR A 545 -33.05 27.98 7.51
N PRO A 546 -33.49 26.71 7.37
CA PRO A 546 -32.58 25.62 7.07
C PRO A 546 -32.29 25.54 5.58
N PHE A 547 -31.22 24.83 5.23
CA PHE A 547 -31.15 24.17 3.93
C PHE A 547 -31.54 22.69 4.07
N ILE A 548 -31.95 22.09 2.95
CA ILE A 548 -32.38 20.69 2.90
C ILE A 548 -31.20 19.80 2.53
N ALA A 549 -31.08 18.68 3.23
CA ALA A 549 -30.13 17.63 2.91
C ALA A 549 -30.86 16.29 2.74
N GLN A 550 -30.31 15.37 1.95
CA GLN A 550 -30.92 14.08 1.64
C GLN A 550 -30.14 12.94 2.28
N TYR A 551 -30.83 12.02 2.92
CA TYR A 551 -30.27 10.77 3.43
C TYR A 551 -30.26 9.71 2.32
N ASN A 552 -29.14 9.00 2.19
CA ASN A 552 -29.01 7.92 1.21
C ASN A 552 -29.00 6.54 1.86
N GLU A 553 -29.27 5.51 1.06
CA GLU A 553 -29.29 4.11 1.51
C GLU A 553 -27.93 3.61 2.05
N ASP A 554 -26.83 4.23 1.62
CA ASP A 554 -25.46 3.95 2.08
C ASP A 554 -25.12 4.59 3.44
N GLY A 555 -26.06 5.35 4.02
CA GLY A 555 -25.91 6.02 5.31
C GLY A 555 -25.28 7.41 5.25
N THR A 556 -24.97 7.92 4.06
CA THR A 556 -24.45 9.28 3.84
C THR A 556 -25.56 10.32 3.77
N ILE A 557 -25.18 11.59 3.89
CA ILE A 557 -26.03 12.76 3.64
C ILE A 557 -25.50 13.53 2.43
N PHE A 558 -26.34 13.79 1.44
CA PHE A 558 -26.04 14.65 0.30
C PHE A 558 -26.66 16.04 0.46
N ILE A 559 -25.89 17.04 0.07
CA ILE A 559 -26.33 18.44 -0.03
C ILE A 559 -25.96 18.91 -1.45
N ASP A 560 -26.96 19.38 -2.19
CA ASP A 560 -26.73 19.89 -3.54
C ASP A 560 -25.98 21.23 -3.47
N GLY A 561 -24.86 21.33 -4.20
CA GLY A 561 -24.02 22.52 -4.22
C GLY A 561 -24.57 23.64 -5.10
N GLU A 562 -25.42 23.34 -6.08
CA GLU A 562 -26.01 24.35 -6.98
C GLU A 562 -27.14 25.13 -6.29
N GLU A 563 -27.92 24.46 -5.42
CA GLU A 563 -29.18 25.00 -4.91
C GLU A 563 -29.55 24.49 -3.50
N ALA A 564 -28.63 24.57 -2.52
CA ALA A 564 -29.05 24.46 -1.12
C ALA A 564 -29.83 25.73 -0.72
N VAL A 565 -31.10 25.79 -1.12
CA VAL A 565 -32.01 26.90 -0.83
C VAL A 565 -32.15 27.00 0.68
N VAL A 566 -31.68 28.14 1.20
CA VAL A 566 -31.89 28.54 2.58
C VAL A 566 -33.17 29.36 2.55
N GLY A 567 -34.25 28.86 3.15
CA GLY A 567 -35.62 29.34 2.94
C GLY A 567 -35.82 30.87 2.86
N THR A 568 -36.91 31.33 2.26
CA THR A 568 -37.14 32.75 1.88
C THR A 568 -37.86 33.57 2.96
N PRO A 569 -37.17 34.40 3.78
CA PRO A 569 -37.85 35.37 4.64
C PRO A 569 -38.75 36.29 3.81
N ALA A 570 -40.05 36.26 4.09
CA ALA A 570 -41.04 37.02 3.33
C ALA A 570 -41.12 38.51 3.73
N THR A 571 -40.69 38.87 4.94
CA THR A 571 -40.80 40.23 5.49
C THR A 571 -39.67 40.55 6.48
N GLY A 572 -39.35 41.83 6.68
CA GLY A 572 -38.30 42.29 7.62
C GLY A 572 -36.98 42.68 6.94
N GLU A 573 -35.98 43.08 7.73
CA GLU A 573 -34.67 43.54 7.23
C GLU A 573 -33.91 42.44 6.45
N ASN A 574 -34.26 41.18 6.69
CA ASN A 574 -33.69 40.01 6.05
C ASN A 574 -34.53 39.46 4.89
N ALA A 575 -35.52 40.20 4.38
CA ALA A 575 -36.35 39.70 3.27
C ALA A 575 -35.52 39.41 2.02
N GLY A 576 -35.77 38.25 1.40
CA GLY A 576 -35.11 37.82 0.17
C GLY A 576 -34.89 36.31 0.06
N ASN A 577 -34.33 35.89 -1.08
CA ASN A 577 -33.94 34.50 -1.33
C ASN A 577 -32.47 34.29 -0.97
N TYR A 578 -32.16 33.17 -0.33
CA TYR A 578 -30.80 32.84 0.09
C TYR A 578 -30.41 31.44 -0.39
N ILE A 579 -29.14 31.29 -0.72
CA ILE A 579 -28.56 30.01 -1.12
C ILE A 579 -27.27 29.76 -0.34
N LEU A 580 -26.99 28.48 -0.08
CA LEU A 580 -25.71 28.03 0.43
C LEU A 580 -24.97 27.32 -0.72
N THR A 581 -23.79 27.81 -1.09
CA THR A 581 -23.04 27.28 -2.23
C THR A 581 -21.54 27.54 -2.09
N VAL A 582 -20.74 27.04 -3.04
CA VAL A 582 -19.29 27.18 -3.05
C VAL A 582 -18.90 28.63 -3.33
N GLY A 583 -18.26 29.24 -2.33
CA GLY A 583 -17.64 30.56 -2.41
C GLY A 583 -16.12 30.48 -2.56
N THR A 584 -15.54 31.51 -3.18
CA THR A 584 -14.10 31.75 -3.21
C THR A 584 -13.80 33.25 -3.25
N TYR A 585 -12.56 33.61 -2.91
CA TYR A 585 -12.08 34.99 -3.05
C TYR A 585 -11.67 35.29 -4.49
N GLY A 586 -12.40 36.18 -5.15
CA GLY A 586 -12.17 36.61 -6.53
C GLY A 586 -11.11 37.70 -6.69
N ARG A 587 -10.84 38.09 -7.94
CA ARG A 587 -10.06 39.30 -8.24
C ARG A 587 -10.82 40.52 -7.73
N GLY A 588 -10.27 41.20 -6.73
CA GLY A 588 -10.95 42.31 -6.04
C GLY A 588 -11.20 42.06 -4.55
N ASN A 589 -10.73 40.93 -4.03
CA ASN A 589 -10.83 40.52 -2.62
C ASN A 589 -12.27 40.27 -2.13
N ASN A 590 -13.27 40.12 -3.00
CA ASN A 590 -14.63 39.79 -2.60
C ASN A 590 -14.85 38.28 -2.46
N TRP A 591 -15.63 37.87 -1.45
CA TRP A 591 -16.18 36.52 -1.37
C TRP A 591 -17.35 36.40 -2.35
N SER A 592 -17.23 35.53 -3.35
CA SER A 592 -18.21 35.39 -4.43
C SER A 592 -18.46 33.93 -4.78
N VAL A 593 -19.66 33.62 -5.24
CA VAL A 593 -20.01 32.31 -5.81
C VAL A 593 -19.10 32.03 -7.02
N THR A 594 -18.60 30.79 -7.12
CA THR A 594 -17.84 30.34 -8.29
C THR A 594 -18.70 29.46 -9.19
N SER A 595 -18.79 29.81 -10.48
CA SER A 595 -19.46 28.98 -11.48
C SER A 595 -18.62 27.79 -11.94
N THR A 596 -17.30 27.80 -11.67
CA THR A 596 -16.37 26.76 -12.10
C THR A 596 -16.66 25.40 -11.47
N TYR A 597 -17.29 25.40 -10.29
CA TYR A 597 -17.52 24.19 -9.52
C TYR A 597 -18.99 23.95 -9.23
N ALA A 598 -19.90 24.77 -9.77
CA ALA A 598 -21.30 24.81 -9.35
C ALA A 598 -21.95 23.42 -9.24
N SER A 599 -21.73 22.52 -10.21
CA SER A 599 -22.36 21.19 -10.28
C SER A 599 -21.87 20.12 -9.29
N GLY A 600 -21.06 20.50 -8.30
CA GLY A 600 -20.58 19.57 -7.27
C GLY A 600 -21.57 19.38 -6.12
N LYS A 601 -21.34 18.35 -5.31
CA LYS A 601 -22.18 17.98 -4.16
C LYS A 601 -21.35 17.95 -2.89
N TYR A 602 -21.94 18.33 -1.76
CA TYR A 602 -21.34 18.04 -0.46
C TYR A 602 -21.86 16.71 0.06
N ILE A 603 -20.95 15.85 0.50
CA ILE A 603 -21.27 14.54 1.05
C ILE A 603 -20.78 14.52 2.49
N LEU A 604 -21.71 14.33 3.43
CA LEU A 604 -21.43 14.11 4.84
C LEU A 604 -21.51 12.61 5.13
N GLU A 605 -20.43 12.04 5.63
CA GLU A 605 -20.29 10.61 5.91
C GLU A 605 -19.70 10.36 7.29
N LYS A 606 -19.92 9.13 7.80
CA LYS A 606 -19.22 8.58 8.96
C LYS A 606 -18.23 7.55 8.46
N ALA A 607 -16.96 7.85 8.58
CA ALA A 607 -15.88 6.93 8.23
C ALA A 607 -15.90 5.68 9.14
N PRO A 608 -15.30 4.55 8.71
CA PRO A 608 -15.18 3.35 9.54
C PRO A 608 -14.47 3.53 10.88
N ASN A 609 -13.55 4.50 10.97
CA ASN A 609 -12.90 4.87 12.24
C ASN A 609 -13.80 5.72 13.17
N GLY A 610 -15.05 5.99 12.76
CA GLY A 610 -16.02 6.80 13.49
C GLY A 610 -15.92 8.31 13.24
N ALA A 611 -14.93 8.79 12.48
CA ALA A 611 -14.81 10.19 12.15
C ALA A 611 -15.99 10.63 11.26
N VAL A 612 -16.58 11.78 11.56
CA VAL A 612 -17.68 12.32 10.77
C VAL A 612 -17.17 13.51 9.97
N GLN A 613 -17.28 13.44 8.65
CA GLN A 613 -16.67 14.39 7.74
C GLN A 613 -17.60 14.73 6.58
N MET A 614 -17.63 16.00 6.20
CA MET A 614 -18.28 16.49 4.98
C MET A 614 -17.23 16.96 3.99
N TYR A 615 -17.27 16.48 2.75
CA TYR A 615 -16.35 16.88 1.69
C TYR A 615 -17.10 17.35 0.46
N TYR A 616 -16.44 18.17 -0.34
CA TYR A 616 -16.97 18.60 -1.63
C TYR A 616 -16.55 17.64 -2.74
N TYR A 617 -17.52 17.13 -3.47
CA TYR A 617 -17.34 16.25 -4.62
C TYR A 617 -17.64 17.01 -5.91
N SER A 618 -16.65 17.16 -6.79
CA SER A 618 -16.82 17.72 -8.13
C SER A 618 -16.01 16.93 -9.17
N SER A 619 -16.51 16.89 -10.40
CA SER A 619 -15.84 16.25 -11.55
C SER A 619 -14.56 16.97 -12.00
N SER A 620 -14.33 18.19 -11.50
CA SER A 620 -13.11 18.96 -11.70
C SER A 620 -12.35 19.13 -10.38
N PRO A 621 -11.01 19.05 -10.38
CA PRO A 621 -10.22 19.31 -9.18
C PRO A 621 -10.43 20.74 -8.68
N LEU A 622 -10.75 20.86 -7.39
CA LEU A 622 -10.76 22.13 -6.67
C LEU A 622 -9.33 22.65 -6.50
N ASN A 623 -8.76 23.25 -7.55
CA ASN A 623 -7.49 23.96 -7.47
C ASN A 623 -7.78 25.37 -6.95
N GLY A 624 -7.76 25.56 -5.62
CA GLY A 624 -8.05 26.85 -5.01
C GLY A 624 -8.62 26.77 -3.60
N ARG A 625 -8.96 27.93 -3.05
CA ARG A 625 -9.44 28.10 -1.68
C ARG A 625 -10.96 28.32 -1.71
N TYR A 626 -11.69 27.28 -1.35
CA TYR A 626 -13.15 27.22 -1.45
C TYR A 626 -13.79 26.97 -0.09
N GLY A 627 -14.98 27.52 0.11
CA GLY A 627 -15.77 27.35 1.32
C GLY A 627 -17.25 27.25 1.00
N PHE A 628 -18.03 26.61 1.87
CA PHE A 628 -19.49 26.54 1.74
C PHE A 628 -20.06 27.75 2.47
N GLY A 629 -20.61 28.73 1.73
CA GLY A 629 -20.97 30.03 2.28
C GLY A 629 -22.38 30.47 1.90
N LEU A 630 -22.94 31.38 2.70
CA LEU A 630 -24.29 31.93 2.51
C LEU A 630 -24.27 33.16 1.60
N PHE A 631 -25.12 33.14 0.58
CA PHE A 631 -25.30 34.23 -0.37
C PHE A 631 -26.77 34.63 -0.48
N LYS A 632 -27.02 35.93 -0.60
CA LYS A 632 -28.32 36.48 -0.98
C LYS A 632 -28.43 36.49 -2.51
N VAL A 633 -29.55 36.03 -3.03
CA VAL A 633 -29.91 36.14 -4.45
C VAL A 633 -30.66 37.46 -4.65
N ASN A 634 -30.13 38.32 -5.51
CA ASN A 634 -30.68 39.62 -5.85
C ASN A 634 -31.77 39.49 -6.94
N ASP A 635 -32.55 40.55 -7.14
CA ASP A 635 -33.64 40.57 -8.15
C ASP A 635 -33.14 40.41 -9.59
N ASP A 636 -31.86 40.69 -9.85
CA ASP A 636 -31.18 40.50 -11.14
C ASP A 636 -30.46 39.15 -11.24
N GLU A 637 -30.79 38.20 -10.35
CA GLU A 637 -30.22 36.86 -10.23
C GLU A 637 -28.73 36.82 -9.87
N THR A 638 -28.12 37.98 -9.57
CA THR A 638 -26.75 38.02 -9.03
C THR A 638 -26.73 37.62 -7.56
N THR A 639 -25.57 37.17 -7.09
CA THR A 639 -25.39 36.78 -5.68
C THR A 639 -24.51 37.77 -4.93
N THR A 640 -24.81 37.98 -3.66
CA THR A 640 -24.00 38.81 -2.75
C THR A 640 -23.74 38.04 -1.45
N ALA A 641 -22.47 38.00 -1.02
CA ALA A 641 -22.11 37.37 0.25
C ALA A 641 -22.83 38.05 1.42
N VAL A 642 -23.41 37.26 2.31
CA VAL A 642 -24.10 37.78 3.52
C VAL A 642 -23.09 38.19 4.59
N MET A 643 -21.99 37.45 4.68
CA MET A 643 -20.87 37.73 5.57
C MET A 643 -19.95 38.80 4.97
N ASP A 644 -19.42 39.69 5.80
CA ASP A 644 -18.52 40.75 5.36
C ASP A 644 -17.14 40.21 4.97
N ILE A 645 -16.45 40.90 4.07
CA ILE A 645 -15.09 40.56 3.60
C ILE A 645 -14.06 40.40 4.73
N THR A 646 -14.26 41.09 5.85
CA THR A 646 -13.39 41.08 7.04
C THR A 646 -13.79 39.99 8.05
N GLU A 647 -14.93 39.35 7.88
CA GLU A 647 -15.36 38.22 8.68
C GLU A 647 -14.75 36.92 8.13
N ALA A 648 -14.41 36.02 9.05
CA ALA A 648 -13.74 34.76 8.77
C ALA A 648 -14.72 33.73 8.19
N HIS A 649 -14.65 33.47 6.89
CA HIS A 649 -15.36 32.36 6.24
C HIS A 649 -14.72 31.02 6.57
N SER A 650 -15.51 29.98 6.76
CA SER A 650 -15.01 28.61 6.82
C SER A 650 -14.59 28.16 5.43
N ALA A 651 -13.38 27.61 5.31
CA ALA A 651 -12.87 27.13 4.04
C ALA A 651 -11.98 25.92 4.19
N GLY A 652 -12.01 25.09 3.17
CA GLY A 652 -11.32 23.81 3.15
C GLY A 652 -12.09 22.80 2.32
N HIS A 653 -11.38 21.74 1.94
CA HIS A 653 -11.96 20.65 1.17
C HIS A 653 -12.76 19.67 2.05
N VAL A 654 -12.60 19.74 3.37
CA VAL A 654 -13.26 18.86 4.35
C VAL A 654 -13.73 19.66 5.57
N TYR A 655 -14.92 19.36 6.08
CA TYR A 655 -15.46 19.82 7.35
C TYR A 655 -15.60 18.62 8.29
N THR A 656 -15.11 18.73 9.51
CA THR A 656 -15.24 17.71 10.55
C THR A 656 -16.43 18.03 11.44
N PHE A 657 -17.19 17.01 11.81
CA PHE A 657 -18.36 17.10 12.67
C PHE A 657 -18.07 16.31 13.96
N SER A 658 -18.42 16.87 15.11
CA SER A 658 -18.26 16.24 16.42
C SER A 658 -19.44 16.55 17.33
N ARG A 659 -19.68 15.70 18.32
CA ARG A 659 -20.71 15.87 19.34
C ARG A 659 -20.12 16.20 20.69
#